data_AF-A0AAV9E208-F1
#
_entry.id   AF-A0AAV9E208-F1
#
_cell.length_a   1.000
_cell.length_b   1.000
_cell.length_c   1.000
_cell.angle_alpha   90.00
_cell.angle_beta   90.00
_cell.angle_gamma   90.00
#
_symmetry.space_group_name_H-M   'P 1'
#
loop_
_entity.id
_entity.type
_entity.pdbx_description
1 polymer ?
#
loop_
_entity_poly.entity_id
_entity_poly.type
_entity_poly.pdbx_seq_one_letter_code
_entity_poly.pdbx_strand_id
1 'polypeptide(L)'
;MAHPNDPEFIELGIFECMAGLIWKGLNDQQWLTHDQNVYIPYYAAHIIGSYTMNMEEFAVRAVQANVIHPLVEILRGRMTWVEHMVAIRALYHLASYDSIFPFVASHEEVLEISIQLASSSLEIVYTLFYKYVDARLSYHRDLLTGGMAGIEMEANKAEEWASQLQCWSLQLINCYALKPEFLPVICTPEFLTELPGMSGGLVHGNSFAGVGLLRTICHHKVGRGAVANFPGIVEALCNISRSSDEWQYTAIEILLLLLQDFRICHKVINTAVPALVDLAEISTLGNHENLGDTIINVLQKCVQRRRRPFPTIHTKELVEEVRNSRQRMESEKNMLNEDLHANQAAAFFIMLEGNSLLTSGNSADAAARYSEALALCPMRLREERAILYSNRAQCYILLRQPMEAISDATRALCLHNPLNRDAKSLCRRSQAYDMLGLAKECLLDAILFVNECYQTNHPYSPLRPHKVLEHAEKLVKKQMDATWLFREAATKHGGMICQGEAIDTCGEYADHSEWETASGGDDGNDGIEEPAEGGGGWKDDKERERYPIFKIMKDKFDDILRWRCGPRIEKRTFKRLPFIIRASAPSPPPIDFNISFGVGTKDETLKSDKTLKKDPSRPLPTQLFIPWIVRGEDGKLTLQSTPPARILHALAESKTSSDASAKKKKKKEPKKKEASEPPKHSKAARRFYNENFREPQRLSKVLASAGVASRRSSEELIFEGKVTVNGSVCKSPQTRVDLLKDTIYVNGNRLSKKLPPKLYFALNKPKGYICSSGDEPKSVMSLFDDYWKSWNRINPGLPKPRLFTVGRLDVATTGLIIVTNDGDFAQRLAHPSSKLSREYIATIEGSVNRRHLIAISEGTLVEGIHCTPDSVELLPSQPDMTRNRLRIVVHEGRNHEVRELVKHAGLQYI
;
A
#
# COMPACT_ATOMS: atom_id res chain seq x y z
N MET A 1 5.53 0.12 28.42
CA MET A 1 5.13 0.17 26.99
C MET A 1 5.68 -0.98 26.13
N ALA A 2 6.97 -1.39 26.25
CA ALA A 2 7.51 -2.51 25.44
C ALA A 2 6.83 -3.87 25.72
N HIS A 3 6.33 -4.04 26.95
CA HIS A 3 5.59 -5.21 27.42
C HIS A 3 4.28 -4.74 28.08
N PRO A 4 3.23 -4.39 27.31
CA PRO A 4 1.98 -3.87 27.86
C PRO A 4 1.16 -4.91 28.63
N ASN A 5 1.48 -6.20 28.46
CA ASN A 5 0.82 -7.31 29.14
C ASN A 5 1.55 -7.73 30.43
N ASP A 6 2.57 -6.99 30.86
CA ASP A 6 3.34 -7.27 32.07
C ASP A 6 2.57 -6.75 33.31
N PRO A 7 2.18 -7.64 34.25
CA PRO A 7 1.39 -7.26 35.41
C PRO A 7 2.20 -6.50 36.47
N GLU A 8 3.54 -6.53 36.45
CA GLU A 8 4.38 -5.94 37.51
C GLU A 8 4.05 -4.46 37.74
N PHE A 9 3.93 -3.69 36.66
CA PHE A 9 3.63 -2.26 36.76
C PHE A 9 2.22 -1.97 37.26
N ILE A 10 1.28 -2.88 37.03
CA ILE A 10 -0.10 -2.74 37.47
C ILE A 10 -0.18 -2.96 38.97
N GLU A 11 0.52 -3.95 39.49
CA GLU A 11 0.65 -4.19 40.93
C GLU A 11 1.34 -3.01 41.64
N LEU A 12 2.23 -2.29 40.96
CA LEU A 12 2.90 -1.08 41.46
C LEU A 12 2.05 0.19 41.38
N GLY A 13 0.79 0.12 40.92
CA GLY A 13 -0.12 1.27 40.88
C GLY A 13 0.14 2.23 39.72
N ILE A 14 0.49 1.71 38.54
CA ILE A 14 0.73 2.54 37.35
C ILE A 14 -0.49 3.37 36.97
N PHE A 15 -1.72 2.86 37.14
CA PHE A 15 -2.93 3.57 36.72
C PHE A 15 -3.22 4.78 37.62
N GLU A 16 -3.06 4.63 38.93
CA GLU A 16 -3.18 5.70 39.92
C GLU A 16 -2.13 6.79 39.64
N CYS A 17 -0.90 6.37 39.34
CA CYS A 17 0.17 7.29 38.96
C CYS A 17 -0.16 8.05 37.68
N MET A 18 -0.57 7.37 36.60
CA MET A 18 -0.90 8.02 35.32
C MET A 18 -2.11 8.95 35.45
N ALA A 19 -3.17 8.53 36.17
CA ALA A 19 -4.33 9.37 36.45
C ALA A 19 -3.94 10.62 37.24
N GLY A 20 -3.09 10.47 38.26
CA GLY A 20 -2.57 11.59 39.05
C GLY A 20 -1.72 12.56 38.23
N LEU A 21 -0.90 12.05 37.31
CA LEU A 21 -0.09 12.88 36.40
C LEU A 21 -0.94 13.67 35.41
N ILE A 22 -2.00 13.07 34.86
CA ILE A 22 -2.96 13.79 34.02
C ILE A 22 -3.65 14.89 34.85
N TRP A 23 -4.14 14.57 36.04
CA TRP A 23 -4.76 15.56 36.93
C TRP A 23 -3.85 16.72 37.29
N LYS A 24 -2.59 16.43 37.55
CA LYS A 24 -1.58 17.46 37.82
C LYS A 24 -1.39 18.36 36.61
N GLY A 25 -1.30 17.80 35.41
CA GLY A 25 -1.21 18.56 34.17
C GLY A 25 -2.44 19.43 33.89
N LEU A 26 -3.64 18.95 34.25
CA LEU A 26 -4.89 19.68 34.06
C LEU A 26 -5.07 20.84 35.05
N ASN A 27 -4.56 20.72 36.27
CA ASN A 27 -4.82 21.68 37.36
C ASN A 27 -3.64 22.63 37.65
N ASP A 28 -2.42 22.27 37.27
CA ASP A 28 -1.21 23.05 37.58
C ASP A 28 -0.48 23.44 36.28
N GLN A 29 -0.83 24.62 35.77
CA GLN A 29 -0.23 25.19 34.56
C GLN A 29 1.26 25.53 34.75
N GLN A 30 1.68 25.93 35.95
CA GLN A 30 3.08 26.21 36.24
C GLN A 30 3.91 24.93 36.17
N TRP A 31 3.40 23.83 36.72
CA TRP A 31 4.03 22.53 36.60
C TRP A 31 4.06 22.04 35.15
N LEU A 32 2.97 22.19 34.41
CA LEU A 32 2.89 21.72 33.01
C LEU A 32 3.89 22.43 32.10
N THR A 33 4.10 23.74 32.29
CA THR A 33 5.05 24.55 31.51
C THR A 33 6.50 24.37 31.94
N HIS A 34 6.77 23.65 33.03
CA HIS A 34 8.12 23.39 33.51
C HIS A 34 8.80 22.24 32.75
N ASP A 35 10.02 22.48 32.25
CA ASP A 35 10.85 21.52 31.54
C ASP A 35 10.09 20.75 30.42
N GLN A 36 10.00 19.43 30.54
CA GLN A 36 9.34 18.53 29.60
C GLN A 36 8.00 18.01 30.15
N ASN A 37 7.43 18.67 31.16
CA ASN A 37 6.17 18.21 31.76
C ASN A 37 4.98 18.31 30.79
N VAL A 38 5.06 19.19 29.78
CA VAL A 38 4.05 19.35 28.73
C VAL A 38 3.74 18.03 27.99
N TYR A 39 4.70 17.10 27.91
CA TYR A 39 4.53 15.80 27.28
C TYR A 39 3.83 14.76 28.16
N ILE A 40 3.79 14.99 29.48
CA ILE A 40 3.37 13.98 30.46
C ILE A 40 1.90 13.57 30.28
N PRO A 41 0.92 14.49 30.16
CA PRO A 41 -0.48 14.11 29.98
C PRO A 41 -0.70 13.21 28.75
N TYR A 42 -0.03 13.52 27.64
CA TYR A 42 -0.07 12.70 26.43
C TYR A 42 0.45 11.28 26.70
N TYR A 43 1.66 11.14 27.26
CA TYR A 43 2.24 9.83 27.51
C TYR A 43 1.47 9.04 28.57
N ALA A 44 0.93 9.70 29.59
CA ALA A 44 0.12 9.07 30.62
C ALA A 44 -1.16 8.46 30.04
N ALA A 45 -1.91 9.23 29.21
CA ALA A 45 -3.10 8.71 28.52
C ALA A 45 -2.74 7.58 27.55
N HIS A 46 -1.64 7.70 26.82
CA HIS A 46 -1.17 6.65 25.91
C HIS A 46 -0.78 5.36 26.65
N ILE A 47 -0.15 5.47 27.83
CA ILE A 47 0.17 4.32 28.69
C ILE A 47 -1.13 3.64 29.15
N ILE A 48 -2.11 4.39 29.63
CA ILE A 48 -3.41 3.83 30.04
C ILE A 48 -4.04 3.04 28.89
N GLY A 49 -4.14 3.64 27.70
CA GLY A 49 -4.71 2.95 26.53
C GLY A 49 -3.90 1.71 26.12
N SER A 50 -2.58 1.74 26.23
CA SER A 50 -1.73 0.61 25.81
C SER A 50 -1.84 -0.60 26.74
N TYR A 51 -1.94 -0.38 28.05
CA TYR A 51 -2.07 -1.47 29.03
C TYR A 51 -3.49 -2.04 29.08
N THR A 52 -4.51 -1.25 28.72
CA THR A 52 -5.91 -1.71 28.74
C THR A 52 -6.35 -2.39 27.44
N MET A 53 -5.57 -2.26 26.35
CA MET A 53 -5.96 -2.73 25.01
C MET A 53 -6.22 -4.25 24.89
N ASN A 54 -5.49 -5.10 25.63
CA ASN A 54 -5.51 -6.56 25.38
C ASN A 54 -6.02 -7.40 26.55
N MET A 55 -6.11 -6.84 27.75
CA MET A 55 -6.43 -7.57 28.98
C MET A 55 -7.57 -6.87 29.73
N GLU A 56 -8.71 -7.53 29.85
CA GLU A 56 -9.89 -7.00 30.55
C GLU A 56 -9.62 -6.76 32.04
N GLU A 57 -8.86 -7.65 32.68
CA GLU A 57 -8.45 -7.49 34.09
C GLU A 57 -7.71 -6.17 34.35
N PHE A 58 -6.91 -5.72 33.38
CA PHE A 58 -6.16 -4.48 33.48
C PHE A 58 -7.07 -3.27 33.30
N ALA A 59 -8.08 -3.38 32.44
CA ALA A 59 -9.13 -2.37 32.31
C ALA A 59 -9.94 -2.23 33.62
N VAL A 60 -10.30 -3.33 34.27
CA VAL A 60 -10.97 -3.31 35.59
C VAL A 60 -10.12 -2.56 36.62
N ARG A 61 -8.82 -2.85 36.71
CA ARG A 61 -7.91 -2.14 37.62
C ARG A 61 -7.79 -0.65 37.28
N ALA A 62 -7.74 -0.30 36.00
CA ALA A 62 -7.68 1.09 35.57
C ALA A 62 -8.94 1.87 36.01
N VAL A 63 -10.14 1.27 35.89
CA VAL A 63 -11.39 1.89 36.37
C VAL A 63 -11.37 2.06 37.89
N GLN A 64 -10.88 1.07 38.65
CA GLN A 64 -10.72 1.19 40.11
C GLN A 64 -9.78 2.34 40.51
N ALA A 65 -8.75 2.60 39.69
CA ALA A 65 -7.84 3.74 39.83
C ALA A 65 -8.43 5.09 39.35
N ASN A 66 -9.72 5.13 38.98
CA ASN A 66 -10.45 6.30 38.51
C ASN A 66 -9.81 7.00 37.28
N VAL A 67 -9.28 6.22 36.32
CA VAL A 67 -8.66 6.80 35.11
C VAL A 67 -9.66 7.44 34.15
N ILE A 68 -10.95 7.08 34.20
CA ILE A 68 -11.96 7.57 33.24
C ILE A 68 -12.13 9.08 33.39
N HIS A 69 -12.33 9.57 34.61
CA HIS A 69 -12.59 10.98 34.88
C HIS A 69 -11.50 11.94 34.30
N PRO A 70 -10.18 11.74 34.55
CA PRO A 70 -9.15 12.59 33.92
C PRO A 70 -9.10 12.48 32.39
N LEU A 71 -9.41 11.31 31.81
CA LEU A 71 -9.46 11.15 30.35
C LEU A 71 -10.65 11.92 29.75
N VAL A 72 -11.80 11.93 30.42
CA VAL A 72 -12.98 12.71 30.02
C VAL A 72 -12.70 14.22 30.11
N GLU A 73 -11.99 14.69 31.13
CA GLU A 73 -11.59 16.09 31.24
C GLU A 73 -10.63 16.54 30.14
N ILE A 74 -9.75 15.65 29.67
CA ILE A 74 -8.98 15.91 28.45
C ILE A 74 -9.95 16.15 27.29
N LEU A 75 -10.92 15.25 27.06
CA LEU A 75 -11.90 15.37 25.97
C LEU A 75 -12.81 16.62 26.06
N ARG A 76 -13.03 17.17 27.25
CA ARG A 76 -13.78 18.43 27.46
C ARG A 76 -13.03 19.67 26.92
N GLY A 77 -11.91 19.50 26.23
CA GLY A 77 -11.17 20.60 25.61
C GLY A 77 -10.21 21.32 26.55
N ARG A 78 -9.88 20.72 27.70
CA ARG A 78 -8.89 21.31 28.63
C ARG A 78 -7.46 21.22 28.12
N MET A 79 -7.20 20.31 27.19
CA MET A 79 -5.89 20.09 26.56
C MET A 79 -6.03 20.16 25.03
N THR A 80 -4.93 19.96 24.31
CA THR A 80 -4.92 20.12 22.85
C THR A 80 -5.43 18.87 22.13
N TRP A 81 -5.59 18.98 20.82
CA TRP A 81 -6.01 17.87 19.96
C TRP A 81 -5.07 16.65 20.02
N VAL A 82 -3.80 16.85 20.37
CA VAL A 82 -2.81 15.77 20.55
C VAL A 82 -3.17 14.90 21.75
N GLU A 83 -3.56 15.51 22.87
CA GLU A 83 -4.04 14.78 24.05
C GLU A 83 -5.43 14.17 23.81
N HIS A 84 -6.32 14.85 23.07
CA HIS A 84 -7.62 14.26 22.70
C HIS A 84 -7.46 12.91 21.99
N MET A 85 -6.49 12.81 21.07
CA MET A 85 -6.24 11.60 20.28
C MET A 85 -5.88 10.39 21.14
N VAL A 86 -5.01 10.56 22.15
CA VAL A 86 -4.66 9.47 23.07
C VAL A 86 -5.72 9.21 24.12
N ALA A 87 -6.46 10.24 24.56
CA ALA A 87 -7.55 10.08 25.51
C ALA A 87 -8.73 9.30 24.90
N ILE A 88 -9.16 9.63 23.68
CA ILE A 88 -10.25 8.93 23.00
C ILE A 88 -9.87 7.47 22.72
N ARG A 89 -8.62 7.20 22.35
CA ARG A 89 -8.11 5.84 22.19
C ARG A 89 -8.14 5.05 23.50
N ALA A 90 -7.71 5.66 24.61
CA ALA A 90 -7.74 5.00 25.92
C ALA A 90 -9.18 4.70 26.36
N LEU A 91 -10.11 5.65 26.18
CA LEU A 91 -11.53 5.47 26.47
C LEU A 91 -12.17 4.40 25.59
N TYR A 92 -11.81 4.33 24.30
CA TYR A 92 -12.21 3.24 23.41
C TYR A 92 -11.76 1.87 23.96
N HIS A 93 -10.48 1.71 24.30
CA HIS A 93 -9.99 0.42 24.82
C HIS A 93 -10.71 0.01 26.10
N LEU A 94 -11.00 0.95 27.00
CA LEU A 94 -11.81 0.70 28.19
C LEU A 94 -13.25 0.31 27.82
N ALA A 95 -13.91 1.08 26.95
CA ALA A 95 -15.29 0.85 26.54
C ALA A 95 -15.49 -0.41 25.68
N SER A 96 -14.42 -0.97 25.10
CA SER A 96 -14.47 -2.17 24.26
C SER A 96 -14.82 -3.44 25.03
N TYR A 97 -14.65 -3.45 26.36
CA TYR A 97 -15.07 -4.55 27.22
C TYR A 97 -16.49 -4.31 27.76
N ASP A 98 -17.36 -5.31 27.60
CA ASP A 98 -18.75 -5.24 28.06
C ASP A 98 -18.89 -4.99 29.57
N SER A 99 -17.96 -5.49 30.38
CA SER A 99 -17.95 -5.27 31.85
C SER A 99 -17.60 -3.83 32.24
N ILE A 100 -16.82 -3.13 31.41
CA ILE A 100 -16.30 -1.78 31.68
C ILE A 100 -17.16 -0.70 31.02
N PHE A 101 -17.83 -1.02 29.92
CA PHE A 101 -18.65 -0.09 29.16
C PHE A 101 -19.60 0.76 30.03
N PRO A 102 -20.34 0.22 31.03
CA PRO A 102 -21.23 1.05 31.88
C PRO A 102 -20.53 2.17 32.64
N PHE A 103 -19.25 1.99 33.01
CA PHE A 103 -18.48 3.03 33.70
C PHE A 103 -18.11 4.17 32.77
N VAL A 104 -17.79 3.88 31.50
CA VAL A 104 -17.55 4.92 30.50
C VAL A 104 -18.86 5.62 30.13
N ALA A 105 -19.92 4.83 29.89
CA ALA A 105 -21.24 5.32 29.53
C ALA A 105 -21.95 6.13 30.64
N SER A 106 -21.51 5.99 31.90
CA SER A 106 -22.00 6.84 33.01
C SER A 106 -21.67 8.32 32.84
N HIS A 107 -20.71 8.65 31.98
CA HIS A 107 -20.38 10.02 31.57
C HIS A 107 -21.12 10.31 30.26
N GLU A 108 -22.33 10.87 30.35
CA GLU A 108 -23.26 11.05 29.22
C GLU A 108 -22.65 11.87 28.06
N GLU A 109 -21.78 12.82 28.37
CA GLU A 109 -21.13 13.70 27.39
C GLU A 109 -20.10 12.98 26.50
N VAL A 110 -19.60 11.81 26.89
CA VAL A 110 -18.53 11.10 26.15
C VAL A 110 -18.99 10.77 24.74
N LEU A 111 -20.25 10.35 24.58
CA LEU A 111 -20.81 10.01 23.27
C LEU A 111 -20.92 11.26 22.39
N GLU A 112 -21.43 12.37 22.93
CA GLU A 112 -21.60 13.63 22.19
C GLU A 112 -20.26 14.20 21.74
N ILE A 113 -19.26 14.23 22.63
CA ILE A 113 -17.91 14.70 22.29
C ILE A 113 -17.27 13.78 21.25
N SER A 114 -17.48 12.47 21.32
CA SER A 114 -16.96 11.52 20.34
C SER A 114 -17.55 11.76 18.94
N ILE A 115 -18.86 12.02 18.85
CA ILE A 115 -19.53 12.37 17.60
C ILE A 115 -18.96 13.69 17.05
N GLN A 116 -18.82 14.71 17.89
CA GLN A 116 -18.22 15.99 17.49
C GLN A 116 -16.79 15.80 16.97
N LEU A 117 -15.93 15.07 17.69
CA LEU A 117 -14.56 14.79 17.25
C LEU A 117 -14.50 13.97 15.96
N ALA A 118 -15.40 13.01 15.75
CA ALA A 118 -15.46 12.27 14.49
C ALA A 118 -15.74 13.20 13.30
N SER A 119 -16.67 14.16 13.45
CA SER A 119 -17.02 15.13 12.41
C SER A 119 -15.98 16.25 12.24
N SER A 120 -15.40 16.77 13.32
CA SER A 120 -14.55 17.97 13.28
C SER A 120 -13.05 17.70 13.38
N SER A 121 -12.60 16.46 13.59
CA SER A 121 -11.18 16.10 13.75
C SER A 121 -10.27 16.65 12.64
N LEU A 122 -10.69 16.52 11.38
CA LEU A 122 -9.93 17.02 10.24
C LEU A 122 -9.83 18.56 10.26
N GLU A 123 -10.92 19.24 10.58
CA GLU A 123 -10.95 20.69 10.69
C GLU A 123 -10.12 21.21 11.87
N ILE A 124 -10.16 20.53 13.01
CA ILE A 124 -9.36 20.83 14.20
C ILE A 124 -7.87 20.76 13.88
N VAL A 125 -7.40 19.64 13.32
CA VAL A 125 -5.97 19.48 13.01
C VAL A 125 -5.54 20.43 11.89
N TYR A 126 -6.41 20.67 10.91
CA TYR A 126 -6.12 21.61 9.84
C TYR A 126 -5.90 23.04 10.37
N THR A 127 -6.82 23.54 11.18
CA THR A 127 -6.81 24.91 11.68
C THR A 127 -5.73 25.13 12.73
N LEU A 128 -5.55 24.20 13.67
CA LEU A 128 -4.65 24.35 14.80
C LEU A 128 -3.19 23.98 14.49
N PHE A 129 -2.95 23.15 13.48
CA PHE A 129 -1.59 22.65 13.19
C PHE A 129 -1.19 22.75 11.72
N TYR A 130 -2.05 22.34 10.79
CA TYR A 130 -1.66 22.26 9.38
C TYR A 130 -1.48 23.63 8.73
N LYS A 131 -2.48 24.52 8.86
CA LYS A 131 -2.61 25.81 8.15
C LYS A 131 -1.49 26.80 8.49
N TYR A 132 -1.08 26.87 9.75
CA TYR A 132 -0.11 27.87 10.23
C TYR A 132 1.21 27.22 10.60
N VAL A 133 2.05 26.95 9.60
CA VAL A 133 3.36 26.28 9.77
C VAL A 133 4.22 26.98 10.83
N ASP A 134 4.25 28.31 10.81
CA ASP A 134 5.06 29.13 11.72
C ASP A 134 4.51 29.18 13.16
N ALA A 135 3.24 28.81 13.36
CA ALA A 135 2.57 28.83 14.67
C ALA A 135 2.51 27.44 15.34
N ARG A 136 3.10 26.41 14.73
CA ARG A 136 3.11 25.03 15.27
C ARG A 136 3.86 24.98 16.59
N LEU A 137 3.19 24.49 17.64
CA LEU A 137 3.80 24.28 18.95
C LEU A 137 4.96 23.28 18.85
N SER A 138 6.09 23.58 19.49
CA SER A 138 7.30 22.76 19.43
C SER A 138 7.04 21.33 19.88
N TYR A 139 6.33 21.14 21.00
CA TYR A 139 6.07 19.81 21.54
C TYR A 139 5.11 18.98 20.66
N HIS A 140 4.20 19.62 19.92
CA HIS A 140 3.37 18.92 18.93
C HIS A 140 4.24 18.35 17.81
N ARG A 141 5.16 19.16 17.27
CA ARG A 141 6.12 18.70 16.24
C ARG A 141 6.95 17.53 16.76
N ASP A 142 7.50 17.68 17.97
CA ASP A 142 8.36 16.68 18.60
C ASP A 142 7.61 15.35 18.81
N LEU A 143 6.33 15.39 19.23
CA LEU A 143 5.47 14.21 19.36
C LEU A 143 5.15 13.56 18.01
N LEU A 144 4.84 14.36 16.99
CA LEU A 144 4.45 13.89 15.65
C LEU A 144 5.60 13.23 14.89
N THR A 145 6.80 13.83 14.94
CA THR A 145 7.94 13.40 14.13
C THR A 145 9.01 12.64 14.93
N GLY A 146 8.89 12.57 16.26
CA GLY A 146 9.90 11.96 17.13
C GLY A 146 11.22 12.74 17.12
N GLY A 147 11.17 14.06 16.92
CA GLY A 147 12.34 14.93 16.84
C GLY A 147 13.02 14.98 15.46
N MET A 148 12.46 14.34 14.43
CA MET A 148 12.91 14.51 13.05
C MET A 148 12.35 15.81 12.45
N ALA A 149 13.22 16.69 11.94
CA ALA A 149 12.79 17.99 11.41
C ALA A 149 12.37 17.91 9.92
N GLY A 150 11.25 18.56 9.57
CA GLY A 150 10.84 18.77 8.16
C GLY A 150 9.36 19.12 8.01
N ILE A 151 9.06 20.25 7.36
CA ILE A 151 7.69 20.79 7.20
C ILE A 151 6.75 19.79 6.52
N GLU A 152 7.23 19.09 5.50
CA GLU A 152 6.48 18.07 4.75
C GLU A 152 6.22 16.83 5.61
N MET A 153 7.20 16.37 6.41
CA MET A 153 7.01 15.25 7.32
C MET A 153 6.00 15.60 8.43
N GLU A 154 6.07 16.81 8.98
CA GLU A 154 5.10 17.32 9.94
C GLU A 154 3.69 17.38 9.35
N ALA A 155 3.54 17.86 8.10
CA ALA A 155 2.26 17.91 7.40
C ALA A 155 1.68 16.51 7.17
N ASN A 156 2.49 15.57 6.68
CA ASN A 156 2.08 14.18 6.46
C ASN A 156 1.70 13.48 7.77
N LYS A 157 2.45 13.73 8.86
CA LYS A 157 2.11 13.18 10.18
C LYS A 157 0.85 13.80 10.77
N ALA A 158 0.59 15.07 10.50
CA ALA A 158 -0.65 15.73 10.90
C ALA A 158 -1.86 15.13 10.17
N GLU A 159 -1.77 14.85 8.86
CA GLU A 159 -2.81 14.13 8.11
C GLU A 159 -3.07 12.74 8.70
N GLU A 160 -1.99 11.98 8.97
CA GLU A 160 -2.07 10.66 9.57
C GLU A 160 -2.78 10.70 10.93
N TRP A 161 -2.41 11.64 11.80
CA TRP A 161 -2.97 11.76 13.14
C TRP A 161 -4.40 12.30 13.13
N ALA A 162 -4.76 13.18 12.19
CA ALA A 162 -6.14 13.63 11.99
C ALA A 162 -7.04 12.44 11.62
N SER A 163 -6.58 11.60 10.69
CA SER A 163 -7.27 10.36 10.31
C SER A 163 -7.37 9.36 11.47
N GLN A 164 -6.31 9.21 12.29
CA GLN A 164 -6.35 8.37 13.49
C GLN A 164 -7.33 8.90 14.54
N LEU A 165 -7.38 10.21 14.77
CA LEU A 165 -8.34 10.84 15.69
C LEU A 165 -9.78 10.54 15.24
N GLN A 166 -10.09 10.70 13.95
CA GLN A 166 -11.40 10.33 13.40
C GLN A 166 -11.70 8.83 13.61
N CYS A 167 -10.73 7.96 13.31
CA CYS A 167 -10.86 6.51 13.45
C CYS A 167 -11.16 6.08 14.91
N TRP A 168 -10.39 6.57 15.88
CA TRP A 168 -10.62 6.22 17.30
C TRP A 168 -11.96 6.76 17.81
N SER A 169 -12.37 7.95 17.34
CA SER A 169 -13.69 8.50 17.64
C SER A 169 -14.80 7.58 17.12
N LEU A 170 -14.71 7.14 15.86
CA LEU A 170 -15.67 6.20 15.27
C LEU A 170 -15.70 4.84 16.00
N GLN A 171 -14.56 4.34 16.46
CA GLN A 171 -14.49 3.09 17.23
C GLN A 171 -15.14 3.22 18.61
N LEU A 172 -14.95 4.34 19.30
CA LEU A 172 -15.65 4.60 20.57
C LEU A 172 -17.16 4.70 20.34
N ILE A 173 -17.61 5.45 19.31
CA ILE A 173 -19.03 5.52 18.93
C ILE A 173 -19.59 4.13 18.60
N ASN A 174 -18.79 3.27 17.97
CA ASN A 174 -19.19 1.90 17.66
C ASN A 174 -19.50 1.08 18.92
N CYS A 175 -18.74 1.24 20.01
CA CYS A 175 -19.06 0.61 21.30
C CYS A 175 -20.45 0.99 21.80
N TYR A 176 -20.84 2.26 21.66
CA TYR A 176 -22.20 2.74 21.98
C TYR A 176 -23.24 2.22 20.97
N ALA A 177 -22.93 2.20 19.68
CA ALA A 177 -23.85 1.76 18.63
C ALA A 177 -24.26 0.28 18.73
N LEU A 178 -23.43 -0.56 19.38
CA LEU A 178 -23.77 -1.95 19.70
C LEU A 178 -24.92 -2.08 20.71
N LYS A 179 -25.22 -1.01 21.47
CA LYS A 179 -26.28 -0.96 22.46
C LYS A 179 -27.45 -0.12 21.92
N PRO A 180 -28.67 -0.69 21.77
CA PRO A 180 -29.76 -0.04 21.06
C PRO A 180 -30.28 1.25 21.72
N GLU A 181 -30.08 1.43 23.02
CA GLU A 181 -30.48 2.65 23.77
C GLU A 181 -29.78 3.93 23.31
N PHE A 182 -28.55 3.84 22.77
CA PHE A 182 -27.79 5.02 22.32
C PHE A 182 -28.02 5.37 20.85
N LEU A 183 -28.68 4.50 20.08
CA LEU A 183 -28.95 4.74 18.66
C LEU A 183 -29.72 6.04 18.37
N PRO A 184 -30.70 6.49 19.18
CA PRO A 184 -31.36 7.77 18.96
C PRO A 184 -30.41 8.99 19.02
N VAL A 185 -29.37 8.92 19.84
CA VAL A 185 -28.35 9.97 19.97
C VAL A 185 -27.34 9.92 18.81
N ILE A 186 -27.00 8.71 18.36
CA ILE A 186 -26.05 8.50 17.25
C ILE A 186 -26.69 8.81 15.89
N CYS A 187 -27.96 8.47 15.69
CA CYS A 187 -28.64 8.53 14.40
C CYS A 187 -29.20 9.93 14.09
N THR A 188 -28.40 10.98 14.29
CA THR A 188 -28.77 12.34 13.88
C THR A 188 -28.61 12.50 12.35
N PRO A 189 -29.48 13.29 11.69
CA PRO A 189 -29.37 13.55 10.26
C PRO A 189 -27.98 14.02 9.83
N GLU A 190 -27.42 14.96 10.57
CA GLU A 190 -26.14 15.61 10.26
C GLU A 190 -25.01 14.58 10.27
N PHE A 191 -24.88 13.83 11.36
CA PHE A 191 -23.81 12.84 11.52
C PHE A 191 -23.95 11.69 10.51
N LEU A 192 -25.16 11.16 10.32
CA LEU A 192 -25.39 10.05 9.40
C LEU A 192 -25.03 10.39 7.95
N THR A 193 -25.26 11.63 7.51
CA THR A 193 -24.92 12.05 6.14
C THR A 193 -23.41 12.14 5.88
N GLU A 194 -22.61 12.40 6.92
CA GLU A 194 -21.15 12.48 6.81
C GLU A 194 -20.48 11.09 6.85
N LEU A 195 -21.10 10.10 7.50
CA LEU A 195 -20.50 8.77 7.73
C LEU A 195 -19.93 8.07 6.48
N PRO A 196 -20.59 8.04 5.31
CA PRO A 196 -20.03 7.40 4.12
C PRO A 196 -18.70 8.03 3.66
N GLY A 197 -18.51 9.33 3.92
CA GLY A 197 -17.31 10.09 3.57
C GLY A 197 -16.19 10.01 4.60
N MET A 198 -16.50 9.62 5.85
CA MET A 198 -15.51 9.52 6.92
C MET A 198 -14.52 8.38 6.66
N SER A 199 -13.24 8.74 6.59
CA SER A 199 -12.17 7.81 6.32
C SER A 199 -11.88 6.96 7.56
N GLY A 200 -11.64 5.67 7.35
CA GLY A 200 -10.93 4.85 8.35
C GLY A 200 -9.46 5.22 8.33
N GLY A 201 -8.78 5.10 9.48
CA GLY A 201 -7.37 5.41 9.65
C GLY A 201 -6.48 5.02 8.45
N LEU A 202 -5.75 5.98 7.87
CA LEU A 202 -4.84 5.82 6.72
C LEU A 202 -3.70 4.78 6.94
N VAL A 203 -3.53 4.31 8.17
CA VAL A 203 -2.36 3.54 8.60
C VAL A 203 -2.57 2.03 8.50
N HIS A 204 -3.83 1.54 8.46
CA HIS A 204 -4.15 0.11 8.46
C HIS A 204 -5.37 -0.21 7.58
N GLY A 205 -5.27 -1.20 6.68
CA GLY A 205 -6.39 -1.69 5.86
C GLY A 205 -7.53 -2.39 6.62
N ASN A 206 -7.42 -2.50 7.96
CA ASN A 206 -8.48 -2.94 8.86
C ASN A 206 -9.03 -1.79 9.73
N SER A 207 -8.61 -0.55 9.47
CA SER A 207 -9.09 0.60 10.25
C SER A 207 -10.60 0.72 10.16
N PHE A 208 -11.26 1.07 11.24
CA PHE A 208 -12.72 1.19 11.26
C PHE A 208 -13.13 2.53 10.64
N ALA A 209 -13.83 2.50 9.49
CA ALA A 209 -14.34 3.68 8.79
C ALA A 209 -15.82 3.94 9.11
N GLY A 210 -16.36 5.06 8.63
CA GLY A 210 -17.77 5.38 8.84
C GLY A 210 -18.73 4.35 8.21
N VAL A 211 -18.34 3.69 7.12
CA VAL A 211 -19.08 2.54 6.56
C VAL A 211 -19.16 1.35 7.54
N GLY A 212 -18.08 1.12 8.31
CA GLY A 212 -18.07 0.14 9.38
C GLY A 212 -19.07 0.47 10.49
N LEU A 213 -19.18 1.75 10.87
CA LEU A 213 -20.18 2.21 11.85
C LEU A 213 -21.61 2.06 11.31
N LEU A 214 -21.84 2.41 10.05
CA LEU A 214 -23.13 2.21 9.38
C LEU A 214 -23.57 0.75 9.39
N ARG A 215 -22.62 -0.20 9.23
CA ARG A 215 -22.91 -1.62 9.37
C ARG A 215 -23.44 -1.95 10.77
N THR A 216 -22.75 -1.54 11.82
CA THR A 216 -23.19 -1.75 13.21
C THR A 216 -24.58 -1.17 13.45
N ILE A 217 -24.82 0.07 13.02
CA ILE A 217 -26.13 0.73 13.12
C ILE A 217 -27.21 -0.09 12.39
N CYS A 218 -26.93 -0.61 11.20
CA CYS A 218 -27.87 -1.38 10.39
C CYS A 218 -28.13 -2.82 10.89
N HIS A 219 -27.34 -3.35 11.81
CA HIS A 219 -27.69 -4.60 12.50
C HIS A 219 -28.95 -4.41 13.38
N HIS A 220 -29.17 -3.20 13.91
CA HIS A 220 -30.34 -2.88 14.71
C HIS A 220 -31.52 -2.38 13.87
N LYS A 221 -32.73 -2.78 14.28
CA LYS A 221 -34.00 -2.42 13.64
C LYS A 221 -34.25 -0.90 13.59
N VAL A 222 -33.83 -0.17 14.62
CA VAL A 222 -33.98 1.29 14.73
C VAL A 222 -33.01 1.99 13.78
N GLY A 223 -31.74 1.57 13.79
CA GLY A 223 -30.71 2.11 12.92
C GLY A 223 -31.00 1.94 11.44
N ARG A 224 -31.52 0.77 11.02
CA ARG A 224 -32.01 0.58 9.63
C ARG A 224 -33.07 1.61 9.24
N GLY A 225 -34.00 1.90 10.15
CA GLY A 225 -35.03 2.93 9.94
C GLY A 225 -34.44 4.31 9.73
N ALA A 226 -33.43 4.68 10.52
CA ALA A 226 -32.74 5.95 10.38
C ALA A 226 -31.99 6.05 9.05
N VAL A 227 -31.15 5.07 8.72
CA VAL A 227 -30.37 5.04 7.46
C VAL A 227 -31.27 5.07 6.22
N ALA A 228 -32.37 4.30 6.22
CA ALA A 228 -33.30 4.25 5.09
C ALA A 228 -34.10 5.54 4.87
N ASN A 229 -34.12 6.47 5.84
CA ASN A 229 -34.78 7.77 5.68
C ASN A 229 -33.93 8.78 4.91
N PHE A 230 -32.64 8.50 4.68
CA PHE A 230 -31.72 9.41 4.00
C PHE A 230 -31.24 8.80 2.67
N PRO A 231 -31.85 9.19 1.53
CA PRO A 231 -31.50 8.65 0.22
C PRO A 231 -30.02 8.82 -0.15
N GLY A 232 -29.39 9.93 0.24
CA GLY A 232 -27.99 10.20 -0.05
C GLY A 232 -27.02 9.17 0.58
N ILE A 233 -27.37 8.60 1.73
CA ILE A 233 -26.56 7.53 2.35
C ILE A 233 -26.68 6.25 1.52
N VAL A 234 -27.89 5.93 1.07
CA VAL A 234 -28.14 4.74 0.23
C VAL A 234 -27.42 4.88 -1.12
N GLU A 235 -27.42 6.08 -1.71
CA GLU A 235 -26.68 6.39 -2.93
C GLU A 235 -25.17 6.25 -2.74
N ALA A 236 -24.62 6.80 -1.66
CA ALA A 236 -23.21 6.63 -1.31
C ALA A 236 -22.83 5.15 -1.12
N LEU A 237 -23.67 4.36 -0.45
CA LEU A 237 -23.47 2.91 -0.31
C LEU A 237 -23.52 2.19 -1.67
N CYS A 238 -24.39 2.62 -2.59
CA CYS A 238 -24.44 2.08 -3.96
C CYS A 238 -23.16 2.39 -4.73
N ASN A 239 -22.59 3.59 -4.57
CA ASN A 239 -21.32 3.96 -5.18
C ASN A 239 -20.16 3.15 -4.60
N ILE A 240 -20.07 3.02 -3.27
CA ILE A 240 -19.05 2.21 -2.59
C ILE A 240 -19.17 0.72 -2.96
N SER A 241 -20.38 0.20 -3.12
CA SER A 241 -20.59 -1.20 -3.52
C SER A 241 -20.11 -1.52 -4.94
N ARG A 242 -20.09 -0.52 -5.84
CA ARG A 242 -19.63 -0.64 -7.23
C ARG A 242 -18.18 -0.21 -7.41
N SER A 243 -17.58 0.51 -6.46
CA SER A 243 -16.19 0.93 -6.52
C SER A 243 -15.24 -0.17 -6.10
N SER A 244 -13.95 0.00 -6.39
CA SER A 244 -12.90 -0.93 -5.96
C SER A 244 -12.38 -0.65 -4.54
N ASP A 245 -13.27 -0.20 -3.65
CA ASP A 245 -12.96 0.15 -2.27
C ASP A 245 -12.83 -1.13 -1.40
N GLU A 246 -12.00 -1.09 -0.36
CA GLU A 246 -11.91 -2.16 0.64
C GLU A 246 -13.25 -2.37 1.38
N TRP A 247 -14.08 -1.33 1.42
CA TRP A 247 -15.43 -1.37 1.99
C TRP A 247 -16.52 -1.89 1.07
N GLN A 248 -16.18 -2.35 -0.15
CA GLN A 248 -17.14 -2.83 -1.14
C GLN A 248 -18.08 -3.90 -0.56
N TYR A 249 -17.53 -4.92 0.11
CA TYR A 249 -18.32 -5.98 0.72
C TYR A 249 -19.26 -5.44 1.83
N THR A 250 -18.73 -4.61 2.72
CA THR A 250 -19.48 -4.00 3.82
C THR A 250 -20.66 -3.19 3.30
N ALA A 251 -20.48 -2.43 2.22
CA ALA A 251 -21.56 -1.68 1.57
C ALA A 251 -22.63 -2.61 0.99
N ILE A 252 -22.24 -3.69 0.31
CA ILE A 252 -23.17 -4.72 -0.18
C ILE A 252 -23.98 -5.32 0.98
N GLU A 253 -23.31 -5.70 2.08
CA GLU A 253 -23.96 -6.26 3.25
C GLU A 253 -25.01 -5.30 3.85
N ILE A 254 -24.68 -4.01 3.98
CA ILE A 254 -25.62 -3.00 4.47
C ILE A 254 -26.84 -2.89 3.55
N LEU A 255 -26.64 -2.80 2.23
CA LEU A 255 -27.74 -2.73 1.26
C LEU A 255 -28.66 -3.96 1.35
N LEU A 256 -28.07 -5.15 1.52
CA LEU A 256 -28.84 -6.39 1.72
C LEU A 256 -29.63 -6.36 3.04
N LEU A 257 -29.05 -5.88 4.15
CA LEU A 257 -29.75 -5.73 5.44
C LEU A 257 -30.95 -4.77 5.33
N LEU A 258 -30.79 -3.66 4.61
CA LEU A 258 -31.87 -2.69 4.39
C LEU A 258 -33.02 -3.27 3.54
N LEU A 259 -32.68 -4.03 2.50
CA LEU A 259 -33.68 -4.70 1.65
C LEU A 259 -34.40 -5.85 2.36
N GLN A 260 -33.72 -6.56 3.26
CA GLN A 260 -34.32 -7.66 4.01
C GLN A 260 -35.38 -7.19 5.03
N ASP A 261 -35.25 -5.97 5.58
CA ASP A 261 -36.21 -5.41 6.54
C ASP A 261 -37.50 -4.92 5.84
N PHE A 262 -38.57 -5.68 6.02
CA PHE A 262 -39.87 -5.48 5.37
C PHE A 262 -40.52 -4.12 5.65
N ARG A 263 -40.11 -3.41 6.71
CA ARG A 263 -40.72 -2.13 7.10
C ARG A 263 -40.17 -0.96 6.29
N ILE A 264 -38.92 -1.08 5.82
CA ILE A 264 -38.17 0.01 5.20
C ILE A 264 -37.74 -0.27 3.76
N CYS A 265 -37.78 -1.54 3.31
CA CYS A 265 -37.28 -1.94 2.00
C CYS A 265 -37.85 -1.07 0.86
N HIS A 266 -39.12 -0.67 0.96
CA HIS A 266 -39.80 0.16 -0.03
C HIS A 266 -39.19 1.55 -0.24
N LYS A 267 -38.45 2.09 0.75
CA LYS A 267 -37.77 3.39 0.67
C LYS A 267 -36.45 3.29 -0.10
N VAL A 268 -35.80 2.14 -0.03
CA VAL A 268 -34.43 1.93 -0.56
C VAL A 268 -34.41 1.13 -1.85
N ILE A 269 -35.47 0.38 -2.15
CA ILE A 269 -35.49 -0.62 -3.24
C ILE A 269 -35.17 -0.02 -4.60
N ASN A 270 -35.70 1.16 -4.93
CA ASN A 270 -35.48 1.76 -6.25
C ASN A 270 -34.04 2.26 -6.43
N THR A 271 -33.35 2.61 -5.33
CA THR A 271 -31.96 3.08 -5.35
C THR A 271 -30.97 1.93 -5.27
N ALA A 272 -31.22 0.94 -4.40
CA ALA A 272 -30.29 -0.15 -4.11
C ALA A 272 -30.28 -1.25 -5.17
N VAL A 273 -31.43 -1.55 -5.79
CA VAL A 273 -31.54 -2.67 -6.73
C VAL A 273 -30.65 -2.52 -7.96
N PRO A 274 -30.59 -1.36 -8.66
CA PRO A 274 -29.71 -1.21 -9.82
C PRO A 274 -28.24 -1.54 -9.51
N ALA A 275 -27.71 -1.02 -8.40
CA ALA A 275 -26.32 -1.28 -8.00
C ALA A 275 -26.08 -2.75 -7.63
N LEU A 276 -27.03 -3.40 -6.95
CA LEU A 276 -26.90 -4.82 -6.59
C LEU A 276 -27.04 -5.75 -7.80
N VAL A 277 -27.83 -5.36 -8.80
CA VAL A 277 -27.97 -6.11 -10.07
C VAL A 277 -26.63 -6.15 -10.82
N ASP A 278 -25.89 -5.05 -10.85
CA ASP A 278 -24.55 -4.98 -11.46
C ASP A 278 -23.55 -5.95 -10.80
N LEU A 279 -23.77 -6.28 -9.53
CA LEU A 279 -22.91 -7.13 -8.68
C LEU A 279 -23.41 -8.58 -8.59
N ALA A 280 -24.52 -8.92 -9.23
CA ALA A 280 -25.17 -10.23 -9.11
C ALA A 280 -24.32 -11.40 -9.64
N GLU A 281 -23.37 -11.12 -10.54
CA GLU A 281 -22.50 -12.13 -11.15
C GLU A 281 -21.18 -12.36 -10.38
N ILE A 282 -20.97 -11.68 -9.23
CA ILE A 282 -19.80 -11.90 -8.38
C ILE A 282 -19.75 -13.33 -7.85
N SER A 283 -18.65 -14.03 -8.12
CA SER A 283 -18.38 -15.36 -7.57
C SER A 283 -17.81 -15.31 -6.15
N THR A 284 -16.69 -14.59 -5.96
CA THR A 284 -15.92 -14.57 -4.70
C THR A 284 -15.37 -13.19 -4.41
N LEU A 285 -15.79 -12.53 -3.32
CA LEU A 285 -15.25 -11.23 -2.90
C LEU A 285 -14.50 -11.39 -1.57
N GLY A 286 -13.16 -11.33 -1.60
CA GLY A 286 -12.33 -11.60 -0.42
C GLY A 286 -12.55 -13.03 0.10
N ASN A 287 -12.95 -13.17 1.36
CA ASN A 287 -13.27 -14.46 1.99
C ASN A 287 -14.73 -14.89 1.78
N HIS A 288 -15.52 -14.15 0.99
CA HIS A 288 -16.95 -14.39 0.82
C HIS A 288 -17.25 -15.07 -0.52
N GLU A 289 -17.54 -16.36 -0.48
CA GLU A 289 -17.98 -17.16 -1.62
C GLU A 289 -19.50 -17.04 -1.83
N ASN A 290 -19.97 -17.18 -3.08
CA ASN A 290 -21.39 -17.19 -3.46
C ASN A 290 -22.15 -15.89 -3.10
N LEU A 291 -21.45 -14.75 -3.16
CA LEU A 291 -22.05 -13.44 -2.89
C LEU A 291 -23.15 -13.10 -3.91
N GLY A 292 -22.91 -13.35 -5.21
CA GLY A 292 -23.88 -13.13 -6.27
C GLY A 292 -25.20 -13.87 -6.02
N ASP A 293 -25.14 -15.17 -5.68
CA ASP A 293 -26.33 -15.95 -5.34
C ASP A 293 -27.11 -15.37 -4.15
N THR A 294 -26.38 -14.87 -3.14
CA THR A 294 -26.99 -14.22 -1.97
C THR A 294 -27.76 -12.96 -2.38
N ILE A 295 -27.16 -12.12 -3.24
CA ILE A 295 -27.80 -10.92 -3.78
C ILE A 295 -29.08 -11.30 -4.53
N ILE A 296 -28.99 -12.24 -5.48
CA ILE A 296 -30.13 -12.69 -6.30
C ILE A 296 -31.28 -13.17 -5.42
N ASN A 297 -30.99 -14.00 -4.41
CA ASN A 297 -32.00 -14.54 -3.51
C ASN A 297 -32.71 -13.44 -2.70
N VAL A 298 -32.00 -12.40 -2.27
CA VAL A 298 -32.58 -11.26 -1.55
C VAL A 298 -33.45 -10.41 -2.49
N LEU A 299 -32.97 -10.10 -3.70
CA LEU A 299 -33.70 -9.33 -4.70
C LEU A 299 -35.04 -9.99 -5.09
N GLN A 300 -35.02 -11.30 -5.35
CA GLN A 300 -36.23 -12.07 -5.67
C GLN A 300 -37.25 -12.06 -4.53
N LYS A 301 -36.79 -12.25 -3.29
CA LYS A 301 -37.65 -12.18 -2.10
C LYS A 301 -38.26 -10.78 -1.93
N CYS A 302 -37.57 -9.72 -2.33
CA CYS A 302 -38.08 -8.35 -2.23
C CYS A 302 -39.21 -8.07 -3.22
N VAL A 303 -39.05 -8.48 -4.49
CA VAL A 303 -40.06 -8.22 -5.54
C VAL A 303 -41.32 -9.09 -5.39
N GLN A 304 -41.19 -10.31 -4.88
CA GLN A 304 -42.35 -11.20 -4.65
C GLN A 304 -43.28 -10.72 -3.52
N ARG A 305 -42.83 -9.82 -2.65
CA ARG A 305 -43.60 -9.36 -1.49
C ARG A 305 -44.64 -8.31 -1.91
N ARG A 306 -45.92 -8.66 -1.81
CA ARG A 306 -47.08 -7.83 -2.19
C ARG A 306 -47.43 -6.74 -1.15
N ARG A 307 -46.55 -5.76 -0.88
CA ARG A 307 -46.92 -4.57 -0.10
C ARG A 307 -46.42 -3.26 -0.73
N ARG A 308 -47.24 -2.21 -0.61
CA ARG A 308 -46.98 -0.85 -1.12
C ARG A 308 -45.93 -0.11 -0.28
N PRO A 309 -45.24 0.90 -0.85
CA PRO A 309 -45.23 1.27 -2.27
C PRO A 309 -44.54 0.21 -3.14
N PHE A 310 -45.08 0.02 -4.35
CA PHE A 310 -44.58 -0.98 -5.26
C PHE A 310 -43.21 -0.55 -5.82
N PRO A 311 -42.30 -1.51 -6.08
CA PRO A 311 -41.09 -1.23 -6.85
C PRO A 311 -41.50 -0.62 -8.20
N THR A 312 -40.69 0.30 -8.73
CA THR A 312 -40.93 0.86 -10.07
C THR A 312 -40.94 -0.25 -11.12
N ILE A 313 -41.57 0.00 -12.27
CA ILE A 313 -41.59 -0.94 -13.40
C ILE A 313 -40.16 -1.32 -13.78
N HIS A 314 -39.28 -0.33 -13.91
CA HIS A 314 -37.87 -0.51 -14.18
C HIS A 314 -37.17 -1.42 -13.15
N THR A 315 -37.41 -1.22 -11.85
CA THR A 315 -36.85 -2.08 -10.80
C THR A 315 -37.31 -3.54 -10.91
N LYS A 316 -38.55 -3.78 -11.34
CA LYS A 316 -39.04 -5.15 -11.57
C LYS A 316 -38.39 -5.78 -12.79
N GLU A 317 -38.22 -5.03 -13.86
CA GLU A 317 -37.55 -5.48 -15.08
C GLU A 317 -36.11 -5.91 -14.79
N LEU A 318 -35.36 -5.11 -14.02
CA LEU A 318 -33.98 -5.45 -13.62
C LEU A 318 -33.89 -6.74 -12.78
N VAL A 319 -34.83 -6.95 -11.85
CA VAL A 319 -34.83 -8.19 -11.04
C VAL A 319 -35.24 -9.41 -11.89
N GLU A 320 -36.13 -9.21 -12.85
CA GLU A 320 -36.51 -10.27 -13.80
C GLU A 320 -35.37 -10.60 -14.77
N GLU A 321 -34.59 -9.61 -15.21
CA GLU A 321 -33.37 -9.80 -16.01
C GLU A 321 -32.41 -10.77 -15.32
N VAL A 322 -32.08 -10.52 -14.04
CA VAL A 322 -31.17 -11.38 -13.27
C VAL A 322 -31.75 -12.77 -13.04
N ARG A 323 -33.07 -12.87 -12.83
CA ARG A 323 -33.78 -14.16 -12.72
C ARG A 323 -33.68 -14.95 -14.03
N ASN A 324 -33.89 -14.30 -15.17
CA ASN A 324 -33.81 -14.89 -16.49
C ASN A 324 -32.38 -15.34 -16.80
N SER A 325 -31.38 -14.55 -16.45
CA SER A 325 -29.95 -14.93 -16.57
C SER A 325 -29.64 -16.21 -15.79
N ARG A 326 -30.21 -16.37 -14.58
CA ARG A 326 -30.05 -17.60 -13.79
C ARG A 326 -30.77 -18.81 -14.41
N GLN A 327 -31.98 -18.62 -14.94
CA GLN A 327 -32.71 -19.68 -15.63
C GLN A 327 -31.98 -20.10 -16.92
N ARG A 328 -31.46 -19.13 -17.65
CA ARG A 328 -30.65 -19.35 -18.85
C ARG A 328 -29.39 -20.16 -18.56
N MET A 329 -28.67 -19.83 -17.48
CA MET A 329 -27.53 -20.62 -17.01
C MET A 329 -27.91 -22.09 -16.75
N GLU A 330 -29.08 -22.35 -16.18
CA GLU A 330 -29.55 -23.72 -15.93
C GLU A 330 -30.00 -24.43 -17.22
N SER A 331 -30.66 -23.73 -18.14
CA SER A 331 -31.02 -24.31 -19.44
C SER A 331 -29.80 -24.62 -20.30
N GLU A 332 -28.78 -23.76 -20.29
CA GLU A 332 -27.53 -23.95 -21.04
C GLU A 332 -26.74 -25.18 -20.58
N LYS A 333 -26.88 -25.61 -19.31
CA LYS A 333 -26.27 -26.87 -18.83
C LYS A 333 -26.83 -28.10 -19.54
N ASN A 334 -28.07 -28.04 -20.02
CA ASN A 334 -28.77 -29.13 -20.68
C ASN A 334 -28.75 -29.01 -22.22
N MET A 335 -28.13 -27.96 -22.77
CA MET A 335 -28.01 -27.77 -24.23
C MET A 335 -26.89 -28.64 -24.83
N LEU A 336 -27.04 -29.00 -26.11
CA LEU A 336 -25.99 -29.66 -26.86
C LEU A 336 -24.78 -28.72 -27.05
N ASN A 337 -23.58 -29.28 -27.04
CA ASN A 337 -22.35 -28.49 -27.22
C ASN A 337 -22.32 -27.79 -28.59
N GLU A 338 -22.90 -28.38 -29.64
CA GLU A 338 -22.95 -27.79 -30.99
C GLU A 338 -23.75 -26.49 -31.00
N ASP A 339 -24.91 -26.46 -30.35
CA ASP A 339 -25.75 -25.26 -30.24
C ASP A 339 -25.06 -24.16 -29.43
N LEU A 340 -24.32 -24.53 -28.38
CA LEU A 340 -23.52 -23.57 -27.60
C LEU A 340 -22.40 -22.96 -28.44
N HIS A 341 -21.75 -23.75 -29.29
CA HIS A 341 -20.73 -23.25 -30.23
C HIS A 341 -21.33 -22.37 -31.33
N ALA A 342 -22.52 -22.71 -31.84
CA ALA A 342 -23.23 -21.88 -32.80
C ALA A 342 -23.60 -20.52 -32.20
N ASN A 343 -24.12 -20.49 -30.96
CA ASN A 343 -24.42 -19.26 -30.23
C ASN A 343 -23.17 -18.42 -29.95
N GLN A 344 -22.06 -19.05 -29.58
CA GLN A 344 -20.76 -18.39 -29.40
C GLN A 344 -20.27 -17.76 -30.71
N ALA A 345 -20.32 -18.49 -31.83
CA ALA A 345 -19.91 -17.99 -33.13
C ALA A 345 -20.79 -16.82 -33.61
N ALA A 346 -22.11 -16.90 -33.40
CA ALA A 346 -23.04 -15.82 -33.71
C ALA A 346 -22.75 -14.56 -32.87
N ALA A 347 -22.56 -14.72 -31.54
CA ALA A 347 -22.20 -13.61 -30.66
C ALA A 347 -20.88 -12.95 -31.07
N PHE A 348 -19.88 -13.74 -31.45
CA PHE A 348 -18.58 -13.24 -31.93
C PHE A 348 -18.72 -12.45 -33.24
N PHE A 349 -19.52 -12.91 -34.20
CA PHE A 349 -19.76 -12.19 -35.45
C PHE A 349 -20.42 -10.83 -35.20
N ILE A 350 -21.46 -10.78 -34.36
CA ILE A 350 -22.15 -9.54 -33.98
C ILE A 350 -21.21 -8.59 -33.23
N MET A 351 -20.32 -9.12 -32.38
CA MET A 351 -19.29 -8.32 -31.72
C MET A 351 -18.37 -7.62 -32.73
N LEU A 352 -17.96 -8.30 -33.81
CA LEU A 352 -17.14 -7.70 -34.86
C LEU A 352 -17.89 -6.59 -35.62
N GLU A 353 -19.19 -6.74 -35.84
CA GLU A 353 -20.04 -5.68 -36.42
C GLU A 353 -20.09 -4.46 -35.48
N GLY A 354 -20.31 -4.69 -34.18
CA GLY A 354 -20.29 -3.63 -33.16
C GLY A 354 -18.94 -2.91 -33.06
N ASN A 355 -17.84 -3.67 -33.16
CA ASN A 355 -16.47 -3.15 -33.23
C ASN A 355 -16.28 -2.23 -34.45
N SER A 356 -16.75 -2.64 -35.63
CA SER A 356 -16.68 -1.83 -36.86
C SER A 356 -17.51 -0.54 -36.76
N LEU A 357 -18.70 -0.62 -36.17
CA LEU A 357 -19.56 0.56 -35.92
C LEU A 357 -18.96 1.53 -34.91
N LEU A 358 -18.27 1.01 -33.89
CA LEU A 358 -17.57 1.83 -32.91
C LEU A 358 -16.45 2.63 -33.58
N THR A 359 -15.65 1.98 -34.43
CA THR A 359 -14.57 2.65 -35.20
C THR A 359 -15.09 3.63 -36.24
N SER A 360 -16.30 3.45 -36.76
CA SER A 360 -16.94 4.45 -37.64
C SER A 360 -17.59 5.61 -36.87
N GLY A 361 -17.48 5.64 -35.54
CA GLY A 361 -18.02 6.69 -34.67
C GLY A 361 -19.50 6.53 -34.31
N ASN A 362 -20.18 5.47 -34.80
CA ASN A 362 -21.59 5.24 -34.53
C ASN A 362 -21.80 4.46 -33.22
N SER A 363 -21.64 5.17 -32.10
CA SER A 363 -21.64 4.58 -30.76
C SER A 363 -23.00 4.00 -30.32
N ALA A 364 -24.12 4.57 -30.79
CA ALA A 364 -25.46 4.11 -30.43
C ALA A 364 -25.79 2.75 -31.07
N ASP A 365 -25.52 2.61 -32.37
CA ASP A 365 -25.74 1.34 -33.08
C ASP A 365 -24.75 0.27 -32.62
N ALA A 366 -23.50 0.65 -32.31
CA ALA A 366 -22.53 -0.25 -31.70
C ALA A 366 -23.02 -0.80 -30.35
N ALA A 367 -23.59 0.05 -29.47
CA ALA A 367 -24.17 -0.39 -28.20
C ALA A 367 -25.34 -1.36 -28.38
N ALA A 368 -26.17 -1.15 -29.41
CA ALA A 368 -27.26 -2.07 -29.76
C ALA A 368 -26.71 -3.45 -30.20
N ARG A 369 -25.68 -3.46 -31.06
CA ARG A 369 -25.00 -4.70 -31.49
C ARG A 369 -24.36 -5.44 -30.32
N TYR A 370 -23.68 -4.78 -29.39
CA TYR A 370 -23.13 -5.45 -28.21
C TYR A 370 -24.22 -6.03 -27.30
N SER A 371 -25.38 -5.36 -27.21
CA SER A 371 -26.53 -5.88 -26.45
C SER A 371 -27.10 -7.14 -27.09
N GLU A 372 -27.17 -7.18 -28.43
CA GLU A 372 -27.55 -8.37 -29.20
C GLU A 372 -26.53 -9.51 -29.03
N ALA A 373 -25.24 -9.20 -29.07
CA ALA A 373 -24.17 -10.17 -28.81
C ALA A 373 -24.25 -10.74 -27.38
N LEU A 374 -24.51 -9.92 -26.36
CA LEU A 374 -24.70 -10.36 -24.97
C LEU A 374 -25.93 -11.27 -24.80
N ALA A 375 -26.99 -11.02 -25.59
CA ALA A 375 -28.18 -11.84 -25.61
C ALA A 375 -27.94 -13.23 -26.23
N LEU A 376 -26.96 -13.39 -27.12
CA LEU A 376 -26.59 -14.69 -27.70
C LEU A 376 -25.44 -15.39 -26.96
N CYS A 377 -24.50 -14.63 -26.39
CA CYS A 377 -23.29 -15.14 -25.76
C CYS A 377 -23.62 -16.08 -24.58
N PRO A 378 -23.16 -17.35 -24.60
CA PRO A 378 -23.36 -18.30 -23.51
C PRO A 378 -22.90 -17.74 -22.15
N MET A 379 -23.71 -17.93 -21.12
CA MET A 379 -23.47 -17.37 -19.79
C MET A 379 -22.22 -17.95 -19.10
N ARG A 380 -21.78 -19.16 -19.51
CA ARG A 380 -20.54 -19.79 -19.03
C ARG A 380 -19.26 -19.10 -19.54
N LEU A 381 -19.32 -18.33 -20.64
CA LEU A 381 -18.17 -17.67 -21.26
C LEU A 381 -17.92 -16.31 -20.62
N ARG A 382 -17.48 -16.33 -19.34
CA ARG A 382 -17.30 -15.12 -18.53
C ARG A 382 -16.36 -14.09 -19.15
N GLU A 383 -15.25 -14.53 -19.74
CA GLU A 383 -14.26 -13.62 -20.36
C GLU A 383 -14.83 -12.89 -21.59
N GLU A 384 -15.53 -13.61 -22.48
CA GLU A 384 -16.14 -13.01 -23.67
C GLU A 384 -17.25 -12.01 -23.30
N ARG A 385 -18.07 -12.37 -22.30
CA ARG A 385 -19.10 -11.47 -21.76
C ARG A 385 -18.48 -10.22 -21.13
N ALA A 386 -17.36 -10.36 -20.41
CA ALA A 386 -16.65 -9.22 -19.84
C ALA A 386 -16.18 -8.24 -20.92
N ILE A 387 -15.65 -8.76 -22.04
CA ILE A 387 -15.24 -7.94 -23.19
C ILE A 387 -16.44 -7.18 -23.77
N LEU A 388 -17.57 -7.86 -23.97
CA LEU A 388 -18.79 -7.26 -24.51
C LEU A 388 -19.33 -6.14 -23.61
N TYR A 389 -19.44 -6.39 -22.30
CA TYR A 389 -19.84 -5.36 -21.32
C TYR A 389 -18.86 -4.19 -21.33
N SER A 390 -17.55 -4.46 -21.33
CA SER A 390 -16.54 -3.41 -21.35
C SER A 390 -16.63 -2.55 -22.62
N ASN A 391 -16.82 -3.16 -23.79
CA ASN A 391 -16.96 -2.42 -25.05
C ASN A 391 -18.26 -1.61 -25.11
N ARG A 392 -19.36 -2.15 -24.60
CA ARG A 392 -20.62 -1.40 -24.49
C ARG A 392 -20.50 -0.23 -23.51
N ALA A 393 -19.76 -0.39 -22.40
CA ALA A 393 -19.43 0.73 -21.51
C ALA A 393 -18.68 1.86 -22.22
N GLN A 394 -17.79 1.53 -23.17
CA GLN A 394 -17.13 2.56 -24.00
C GLN A 394 -18.14 3.36 -24.84
N CYS A 395 -19.11 2.68 -25.46
CA CYS A 395 -20.18 3.34 -26.20
C CYS A 395 -20.94 4.31 -25.29
N TYR A 396 -21.28 3.90 -24.06
CA TYR A 396 -22.00 4.76 -23.11
C TYR A 396 -21.18 5.97 -22.66
N ILE A 397 -19.86 5.85 -22.50
CA ILE A 397 -18.97 6.99 -22.24
C ILE A 397 -19.03 8.00 -23.39
N LEU A 398 -18.94 7.52 -24.65
CA LEU A 398 -19.02 8.35 -25.84
C LEU A 398 -20.40 9.02 -26.00
N LEU A 399 -21.48 8.34 -25.58
CA LEU A 399 -22.85 8.86 -25.57
C LEU A 399 -23.16 9.77 -24.36
N ARG A 400 -22.18 10.05 -23.50
CA ARG A 400 -22.36 10.83 -22.25
C ARG A 400 -23.39 10.23 -21.28
N GLN A 401 -23.45 8.91 -21.21
CA GLN A 401 -24.31 8.12 -20.32
C GLN A 401 -23.46 7.42 -19.23
N PRO A 402 -23.02 8.16 -18.19
CA PRO A 402 -22.04 7.63 -17.23
C PRO A 402 -22.61 6.55 -16.30
N MET A 403 -23.92 6.56 -15.99
CA MET A 403 -24.52 5.57 -15.10
C MET A 403 -24.56 4.18 -15.73
N GLU A 404 -24.92 4.12 -17.01
CA GLU A 404 -24.91 2.92 -17.85
C GLU A 404 -23.48 2.41 -18.06
N ALA A 405 -22.53 3.32 -18.28
CA ALA A 405 -21.11 2.98 -18.36
C ALA A 405 -20.57 2.35 -17.05
N ILE A 406 -20.93 2.89 -15.88
CA ILE A 406 -20.53 2.31 -14.58
C ILE A 406 -21.15 0.95 -14.38
N SER A 407 -22.43 0.78 -14.74
CA SER A 407 -23.15 -0.49 -14.62
C SER A 407 -22.45 -1.59 -15.43
N ASP A 408 -22.17 -1.33 -16.71
CA ASP A 408 -21.51 -2.31 -17.58
C ASP A 408 -20.05 -2.56 -17.22
N ALA A 409 -19.28 -1.52 -16.90
CA ALA A 409 -17.90 -1.70 -16.46
C ALA A 409 -17.83 -2.49 -15.14
N THR A 410 -18.81 -2.31 -14.24
CA THR A 410 -18.90 -3.10 -13.00
C THR A 410 -19.22 -4.56 -13.30
N ARG A 411 -20.18 -4.85 -14.19
CA ARG A 411 -20.48 -6.24 -14.61
C ARG A 411 -19.27 -6.92 -15.24
N ALA A 412 -18.54 -6.22 -16.10
CA ALA A 412 -17.30 -6.72 -16.69
C ALA A 412 -16.27 -7.08 -15.59
N LEU A 413 -16.06 -6.21 -14.61
CA LEU A 413 -15.11 -6.46 -13.52
C LEU A 413 -15.54 -7.60 -12.59
N CYS A 414 -16.84 -7.83 -12.41
CA CYS A 414 -17.39 -8.95 -11.65
C CYS A 414 -17.20 -10.31 -12.35
N LEU A 415 -17.02 -10.31 -13.66
CA LEU A 415 -16.85 -11.53 -14.46
C LEU A 415 -15.41 -12.07 -14.44
N HIS A 416 -14.42 -11.21 -14.20
CA HIS A 416 -13.01 -11.59 -14.12
C HIS A 416 -12.63 -12.29 -12.81
N ASN A 417 -11.67 -13.23 -12.89
CA ASN A 417 -11.06 -13.88 -11.74
C ASN A 417 -9.53 -13.80 -11.84
N PRO A 418 -8.82 -13.17 -10.89
CA PRO A 418 -9.36 -12.48 -9.70
C PRO A 418 -10.10 -11.18 -10.06
N LEU A 419 -11.00 -10.74 -9.18
CA LEU A 419 -11.81 -9.53 -9.38
C LEU A 419 -10.95 -8.29 -9.61
N ASN A 420 -11.51 -7.33 -10.34
CA ASN A 420 -10.92 -6.01 -10.59
C ASN A 420 -9.55 -6.02 -11.28
N ARG A 421 -9.31 -6.97 -12.21
CA ARG A 421 -8.08 -7.03 -13.02
C ARG A 421 -8.19 -6.54 -14.45
N ASP A 422 -9.40 -6.26 -14.95
CA ASP A 422 -9.50 -5.77 -16.32
C ASP A 422 -9.19 -4.26 -16.40
N ALA A 423 -7.98 -3.95 -16.86
CA ALA A 423 -7.49 -2.59 -17.01
C ALA A 423 -8.43 -1.73 -17.88
N LYS A 424 -9.03 -2.28 -18.94
CA LYS A 424 -9.95 -1.52 -19.80
C LYS A 424 -11.21 -1.12 -19.04
N SER A 425 -11.84 -2.06 -18.36
CA SER A 425 -13.05 -1.77 -17.56
C SER A 425 -12.77 -0.82 -16.39
N LEU A 426 -11.62 -0.94 -15.71
CA LEU A 426 -11.22 0.02 -14.66
C LEU A 426 -11.07 1.44 -15.21
N CYS A 427 -10.38 1.59 -16.35
CA CYS A 427 -10.22 2.90 -16.99
C CYS A 427 -11.57 3.50 -17.40
N ARG A 428 -12.43 2.70 -18.06
CA ARG A 428 -13.78 3.11 -18.48
C ARG A 428 -14.64 3.54 -17.29
N ARG A 429 -14.63 2.77 -16.19
CA ARG A 429 -15.38 3.12 -14.98
C ARG A 429 -14.83 4.37 -14.30
N SER A 430 -13.51 4.55 -14.26
CA SER A 430 -12.88 5.76 -13.72
C SER A 430 -13.28 7.02 -14.49
N GLN A 431 -13.37 6.95 -15.83
CA GLN A 431 -13.83 8.06 -16.68
C GLN A 431 -15.30 8.39 -16.40
N ALA A 432 -16.15 7.38 -16.26
CA ALA A 432 -17.55 7.56 -15.93
C ALA A 432 -17.74 8.16 -14.52
N TYR A 433 -16.91 7.77 -13.54
CA TYR A 433 -16.89 8.41 -12.21
C TYR A 433 -16.43 9.87 -12.27
N ASP A 434 -15.44 10.21 -13.09
CA ASP A 434 -15.01 11.61 -13.28
C ASP A 434 -16.14 12.47 -13.86
N MET A 435 -16.92 11.93 -14.82
CA MET A 435 -18.09 12.61 -15.39
C MET A 435 -19.19 12.89 -14.35
N LEU A 436 -19.31 12.06 -13.32
CA LEU A 436 -20.27 12.25 -12.21
C LEU A 436 -19.71 13.08 -11.05
N GLY A 437 -18.43 13.46 -11.08
CA GLY A 437 -17.77 14.14 -9.96
C GLY A 437 -17.49 13.24 -8.76
N LEU A 438 -17.55 11.91 -8.93
CA LEU A 438 -17.26 10.92 -7.90
C LEU A 438 -15.74 10.72 -7.76
N ALA A 439 -15.08 11.72 -7.18
CA ALA A 439 -13.63 11.83 -7.15
C ALA A 439 -12.92 10.67 -6.44
N LYS A 440 -13.49 10.16 -5.34
CA LYS A 440 -12.91 9.06 -4.55
C LYS A 440 -12.93 7.76 -5.33
N GLU A 441 -14.08 7.41 -5.90
CA GLU A 441 -14.29 6.21 -6.70
C GLU A 441 -13.45 6.25 -7.98
N CYS A 442 -13.39 7.43 -8.63
CA CYS A 442 -12.52 7.67 -9.79
C CYS A 442 -11.05 7.43 -9.45
N LEU A 443 -10.55 8.00 -8.34
CA LEU A 443 -9.16 7.84 -7.92
C LEU A 443 -8.80 6.38 -7.65
N LEU A 444 -9.67 5.64 -6.94
CA LEU A 444 -9.44 4.22 -6.63
C LEU A 444 -9.30 3.37 -7.89
N ASP A 445 -10.20 3.54 -8.85
CA ASP A 445 -10.15 2.81 -10.12
C ASP A 445 -8.96 3.24 -10.98
N ALA A 446 -8.61 4.52 -11.01
CA ALA A 446 -7.44 5.01 -11.73
C ALA A 446 -6.12 4.47 -11.15
N ILE A 447 -6.01 4.36 -9.82
CA ILE A 447 -4.86 3.75 -9.14
C ILE A 447 -4.75 2.26 -9.50
N LEU A 448 -5.85 1.52 -9.47
CA LEU A 448 -5.86 0.10 -9.83
C LEU A 448 -5.56 -0.12 -11.31
N PHE A 449 -6.09 0.74 -12.18
CA PHE A 449 -5.78 0.74 -13.60
C PHE A 449 -4.28 0.88 -13.84
N VAL A 450 -3.66 1.90 -13.23
CA VAL A 450 -2.21 2.13 -13.32
C VAL A 450 -1.43 0.91 -12.81
N ASN A 451 -1.83 0.35 -11.67
CA ASN A 451 -1.19 -0.85 -11.11
C ASN A 451 -1.28 -2.07 -12.05
N GLU A 452 -2.43 -2.31 -12.66
CA GLU A 452 -2.58 -3.42 -13.61
C GLU A 452 -1.77 -3.20 -14.88
N CYS A 453 -1.75 -1.96 -15.42
CA CYS A 453 -0.89 -1.62 -16.55
C CYS A 453 0.59 -1.90 -16.26
N TYR A 454 1.05 -1.63 -15.02
CA TYR A 454 2.41 -1.98 -14.60
C TYR A 454 2.64 -3.49 -14.53
N GLN A 455 1.65 -4.28 -14.08
CA GLN A 455 1.77 -5.73 -13.96
C GLN A 455 1.73 -6.45 -15.32
N THR A 456 0.97 -5.93 -16.30
CA THR A 456 0.81 -6.56 -17.63
C THR A 456 1.96 -6.26 -18.61
N ASN A 457 2.81 -5.28 -18.31
CA ASN A 457 3.93 -4.89 -19.17
C ASN A 457 5.11 -5.88 -19.08
N HIS A 458 5.04 -6.96 -19.86
CA HIS A 458 6.20 -7.75 -20.28
C HIS A 458 7.02 -6.97 -21.35
N PRO A 459 8.36 -7.20 -21.49
CA PRO A 459 9.27 -6.35 -22.28
C PRO A 459 9.10 -6.30 -23.81
N TYR A 460 7.98 -6.73 -24.37
CA TYR A 460 7.82 -6.99 -25.81
C TYR A 460 6.60 -6.33 -26.48
N SER A 461 6.17 -5.14 -26.04
CA SER A 461 5.19 -4.33 -26.80
C SER A 461 5.59 -2.85 -26.81
N PRO A 462 6.32 -2.38 -27.84
CA PRO A 462 7.08 -1.13 -27.73
C PRO A 462 6.36 0.15 -28.20
N LEU A 463 5.07 0.17 -28.55
CA LEU A 463 4.53 1.31 -29.35
C LEU A 463 3.19 1.95 -28.94
N ARG A 464 2.48 1.50 -27.89
CA ARG A 464 1.15 2.05 -27.51
C ARG A 464 0.89 2.53 -26.05
N PRO A 465 1.73 2.30 -25.01
CA PRO A 465 1.33 2.61 -23.62
C PRO A 465 1.38 4.08 -23.16
N HIS A 466 2.10 4.97 -23.86
CA HIS A 466 2.51 6.26 -23.26
C HIS A 466 1.37 7.28 -23.07
N LYS A 467 0.50 7.50 -24.06
CA LYS A 467 -0.58 8.50 -23.97
C LYS A 467 -1.64 8.14 -22.92
N VAL A 468 -1.93 6.85 -22.76
CA VAL A 468 -2.96 6.35 -21.83
C VAL A 468 -2.50 6.51 -20.39
N LEU A 469 -1.21 6.26 -20.12
CA LEU A 469 -0.63 6.46 -18.80
C LEU A 469 -0.58 7.96 -18.46
N GLU A 470 -0.18 8.83 -19.39
CA GLU A 470 -0.21 10.29 -19.19
C GLU A 470 -1.61 10.84 -18.87
N HIS A 471 -2.65 10.29 -19.50
CA HIS A 471 -4.03 10.66 -19.17
C HIS A 471 -4.44 10.18 -17.78
N ALA A 472 -4.13 8.92 -17.45
CA ALA A 472 -4.40 8.35 -16.13
C ALA A 472 -3.65 9.10 -15.02
N GLU A 473 -2.43 9.59 -15.27
CA GLU A 473 -1.66 10.42 -14.36
C GLU A 473 -2.31 11.76 -14.07
N LYS A 474 -2.72 12.47 -15.13
CA LYS A 474 -3.44 13.74 -15.00
C LYS A 474 -4.73 13.54 -14.23
N LEU A 475 -5.44 12.44 -14.50
CA LEU A 475 -6.64 12.06 -13.77
C LEU A 475 -6.35 11.77 -12.30
N VAL A 476 -5.35 10.94 -11.98
CA VAL A 476 -4.93 10.65 -10.60
C VAL A 476 -4.57 11.94 -9.87
N LYS A 477 -3.76 12.81 -10.47
CA LYS A 477 -3.39 14.10 -9.86
C LYS A 477 -4.62 14.98 -9.60
N LYS A 478 -5.49 15.14 -10.60
CA LYS A 478 -6.76 15.89 -10.47
C LYS A 478 -7.61 15.34 -9.32
N GLN A 479 -7.77 14.02 -9.25
CA GLN A 479 -8.60 13.41 -8.21
C GLN A 479 -7.93 13.36 -6.84
N MET A 480 -6.60 13.28 -6.74
CA MET A 480 -5.88 13.39 -5.47
C MET A 480 -6.10 14.77 -4.84
N ASP A 481 -5.98 15.84 -5.62
CA ASP A 481 -6.26 17.20 -5.14
C ASP A 481 -7.74 17.33 -4.73
N ALA A 482 -8.64 16.62 -5.44
CA ALA A 482 -10.07 16.58 -5.13
C ALA A 482 -10.44 15.71 -3.92
N THR A 483 -9.63 14.72 -3.56
CA THR A 483 -9.90 13.77 -2.46
C THR A 483 -9.00 14.00 -1.26
N TRP A 484 -8.22 15.08 -1.28
CA TRP A 484 -7.32 15.45 -0.20
C TRP A 484 -8.08 15.55 1.13
N LEU A 485 -7.52 14.95 2.19
CA LEU A 485 -8.18 14.77 3.48
C LEU A 485 -8.63 16.11 4.10
N PHE A 486 -7.81 17.15 3.99
CA PHE A 486 -8.15 18.48 4.50
C PHE A 486 -8.86 19.38 3.50
N ARG A 487 -9.32 18.86 2.35
CA ARG A 487 -9.95 19.68 1.30
C ARG A 487 -11.11 20.51 1.83
N GLU A 488 -12.03 19.88 2.53
CA GLU A 488 -13.20 20.57 3.07
C GLU A 488 -12.81 21.64 4.09
N ALA A 489 -11.91 21.30 5.02
CA ALA A 489 -11.38 22.24 6.00
C ALA A 489 -10.64 23.43 5.33
N ALA A 490 -9.85 23.17 4.30
CA ALA A 490 -9.16 24.19 3.52
C ALA A 490 -10.15 25.13 2.82
N THR A 491 -11.21 24.60 2.21
CA THR A 491 -12.26 25.42 1.57
C THR A 491 -13.00 26.30 2.58
N LYS A 492 -13.37 25.76 3.75
CA LYS A 492 -14.04 26.50 4.82
C LYS A 492 -13.19 27.66 5.36
N HIS A 493 -11.87 27.45 5.46
CA HIS A 493 -10.93 28.38 6.10
C HIS A 493 -10.13 29.25 5.12
N GLY A 494 -10.60 29.38 3.88
CA GLY A 494 -10.01 30.27 2.87
C GLY A 494 -8.61 29.84 2.39
N GLY A 495 -8.25 28.57 2.55
CA GLY A 495 -7.02 28.02 1.99
C GLY A 495 -7.09 28.05 0.47
N MET A 496 -6.08 28.64 -0.19
CA MET A 496 -5.94 28.54 -1.65
C MET A 496 -5.64 27.08 -2.01
N ILE A 497 -6.67 26.39 -2.49
CA ILE A 497 -6.47 25.18 -3.30
C ILE A 497 -6.13 25.70 -4.69
N CYS A 498 -4.96 25.33 -5.22
CA CYS A 498 -4.68 25.54 -6.64
C CYS A 498 -5.83 24.90 -7.41
N GLN A 499 -6.76 25.70 -7.91
CA GLN A 499 -7.68 25.24 -8.94
C GLN A 499 -6.75 24.84 -10.09
N GLY A 500 -6.60 23.53 -10.29
CA GLY A 500 -6.06 23.05 -11.55
C GLY A 500 -6.82 23.79 -12.64
N GLU A 501 -6.08 24.46 -13.52
CA GLU A 501 -6.62 25.20 -14.65
C GLU A 501 -7.87 24.49 -15.15
N ALA A 502 -8.98 25.22 -15.26
CA ALA A 502 -10.13 24.72 -15.99
C ALA A 502 -9.63 24.38 -17.39
N ILE A 503 -9.24 23.12 -17.58
CA ILE A 503 -9.01 22.57 -18.90
C ILE A 503 -10.42 22.59 -19.50
N ASP A 504 -10.62 23.53 -20.42
CA ASP A 504 -11.76 23.56 -21.34
C ASP A 504 -11.98 22.13 -21.85
N THR A 505 -12.92 21.43 -21.22
CA THR A 505 -13.34 20.08 -21.63
C THR A 505 -14.56 20.25 -22.51
N CYS A 506 -14.36 20.98 -23.61
CA CYS A 506 -15.30 20.99 -24.72
C CYS A 506 -14.58 21.38 -26.02
N GLY A 507 -13.67 20.53 -26.47
CA GLY A 507 -13.03 20.68 -27.77
C GLY A 507 -11.80 19.79 -27.87
N GLU A 508 -11.79 18.92 -28.87
CA GLU A 508 -10.67 18.03 -29.23
C GLU A 508 -10.51 16.79 -28.35
N TYR A 509 -11.49 15.88 -28.48
CA TYR A 509 -11.25 14.45 -28.40
C TYR A 509 -10.19 14.07 -29.45
N ALA A 510 -8.91 14.19 -29.09
CA ALA A 510 -7.80 13.82 -29.95
C ALA A 510 -7.75 12.28 -30.10
N ASP A 511 -8.28 11.82 -31.23
CA ASP A 511 -7.97 10.57 -31.93
C ASP A 511 -7.78 9.33 -31.03
N HIS A 512 -8.91 8.75 -30.62
CA HIS A 512 -8.98 7.49 -29.86
C HIS A 512 -8.87 6.24 -30.75
N SER A 513 -8.58 6.39 -32.04
CA SER A 513 -8.65 5.31 -33.05
C SER A 513 -7.69 4.13 -32.82
N GLU A 514 -6.62 4.28 -32.03
CA GLU A 514 -5.60 3.23 -31.88
C GLU A 514 -5.90 2.12 -30.84
N TRP A 515 -7.03 2.21 -30.12
CA TRP A 515 -7.46 1.20 -29.13
C TRP A 515 -8.82 0.55 -29.43
N GLU A 516 -9.45 0.90 -30.55
CA GLU A 516 -10.89 0.68 -30.74
C GLU A 516 -11.30 -0.80 -30.91
N THR A 517 -10.43 -1.70 -31.35
CA THR A 517 -10.88 -3.05 -31.76
C THR A 517 -9.77 -4.11 -31.68
N ALA A 518 -9.12 -4.30 -30.53
CA ALA A 518 -8.22 -5.45 -30.35
C ALA A 518 -9.01 -6.69 -29.87
N SER A 519 -9.48 -7.49 -30.83
CA SER A 519 -9.90 -8.88 -30.61
C SER A 519 -8.74 -9.70 -30.07
N GLY A 520 -8.98 -10.50 -29.02
CA GLY A 520 -8.08 -11.58 -28.65
C GLY A 520 -8.15 -12.68 -29.71
N GLY A 521 -7.27 -12.63 -30.71
CA GLY A 521 -7.21 -13.60 -31.81
C GLY A 521 -5.78 -13.74 -32.36
N ASP A 522 -5.38 -14.98 -32.59
CA ASP A 522 -4.09 -15.46 -33.10
C ASP A 522 -4.05 -15.19 -34.62
N ASP A 523 -3.34 -14.17 -35.11
CA ASP A 523 -3.22 -13.91 -36.55
C ASP A 523 -2.07 -14.71 -37.17
N GLY A 524 -2.46 -15.79 -37.83
CA GLY A 524 -1.67 -16.44 -38.86
C GLY A 524 -1.86 -15.74 -40.21
N ASN A 525 -0.72 -15.31 -40.76
CA ASN A 525 -0.36 -15.36 -42.18
C ASN A 525 -1.43 -15.05 -43.23
N ASP A 526 -1.30 -13.91 -43.90
CA ASP A 526 -1.43 -13.82 -45.36
C ASP A 526 -0.41 -12.83 -45.90
N GLY A 527 0.26 -13.24 -46.98
CA GLY A 527 1.28 -12.45 -47.66
C GLY A 527 0.73 -11.72 -48.87
N ILE A 528 1.63 -10.90 -49.44
CA ILE A 528 1.79 -10.48 -50.84
C ILE A 528 1.83 -8.95 -51.03
N GLU A 529 2.92 -8.54 -51.69
CA GLU A 529 3.19 -7.31 -52.49
C GLU A 529 3.61 -5.99 -51.81
N GLU A 530 4.94 -5.79 -51.74
CA GLU A 530 5.61 -4.55 -52.17
C GLU A 530 5.52 -4.41 -53.71
N PRO A 531 5.63 -3.21 -54.35
CA PRO A 531 6.59 -2.13 -54.00
C PRO A 531 6.14 -0.67 -54.27
N ALA A 532 6.92 0.31 -53.78
CA ALA A 532 7.55 1.37 -54.61
C ALA A 532 8.08 2.54 -53.76
N GLU A 533 9.26 3.02 -54.17
CA GLU A 533 10.06 4.13 -53.63
C GLU A 533 9.37 5.51 -53.72
N GLY A 534 9.74 6.41 -52.82
CA GLY A 534 9.42 7.84 -52.93
C GLY A 534 10.02 8.66 -51.79
N GLY A 535 11.25 9.15 -51.97
CA GLY A 535 11.94 10.00 -51.01
C GLY A 535 11.31 11.39 -50.85
N GLY A 536 11.50 11.98 -49.67
CA GLY A 536 11.17 13.37 -49.38
C GLY A 536 11.40 13.66 -47.90
N GLY A 537 12.54 14.28 -47.57
CA GLY A 537 12.82 14.71 -46.20
C GLY A 537 11.88 15.83 -45.75
N TRP A 538 11.89 16.11 -44.44
CA TRP A 538 12.44 17.35 -43.88
C TRP A 538 12.20 17.39 -42.36
N LYS A 539 13.28 17.75 -41.65
CA LYS A 539 13.36 18.48 -40.38
C LYS A 539 13.11 17.75 -39.05
N ASP A 540 14.25 17.54 -38.40
CA ASP A 540 14.45 17.65 -36.95
C ASP A 540 13.57 18.72 -36.30
N ASP A 541 12.84 18.32 -35.26
CA ASP A 541 12.50 19.22 -34.16
C ASP A 541 12.42 18.44 -32.83
N LYS A 542 13.44 18.70 -31.99
CA LYS A 542 13.44 18.72 -30.51
C LYS A 542 12.90 17.49 -29.77
N GLU A 543 13.84 16.60 -29.43
CA GLU A 543 13.76 15.75 -28.23
C GLU A 543 13.72 16.62 -26.95
N ARG A 544 12.52 17.04 -26.54
CA ARG A 544 12.27 17.70 -25.26
C ARG A 544 11.92 16.64 -24.21
N GLU A 545 12.81 16.49 -23.22
CA GLU A 545 12.59 16.08 -21.82
C GLU A 545 11.42 15.09 -21.55
N ARG A 546 11.60 13.81 -21.92
CA ARG A 546 10.56 12.77 -21.80
C ARG A 546 10.69 11.83 -20.58
N TYR A 547 11.59 12.13 -19.64
CA TYR A 547 11.91 11.27 -18.47
C TYR A 547 11.56 11.79 -17.05
N PRO A 548 11.23 13.08 -16.78
CA PRO A 548 10.92 13.52 -15.41
C PRO A 548 9.49 13.15 -14.94
N ILE A 549 8.56 12.91 -15.86
CA ILE A 549 7.14 12.60 -15.56
C ILE A 549 7.00 11.24 -14.86
N PHE A 550 7.75 10.23 -15.32
CA PHE A 550 7.71 8.87 -14.76
C PHE A 550 8.23 8.76 -13.32
N LYS A 551 9.16 9.63 -12.93
CA LYS A 551 9.68 9.69 -11.55
C LYS A 551 8.68 10.36 -10.61
N ILE A 552 8.03 11.43 -11.06
CA ILE A 552 6.96 12.12 -10.31
C ILE A 552 5.80 11.17 -10.03
N MET A 553 5.46 10.30 -10.99
CA MET A 553 4.45 9.26 -10.83
C MET A 553 4.80 8.23 -9.76
N LYS A 554 6.04 7.70 -9.78
CA LYS A 554 6.46 6.65 -8.85
C LYS A 554 6.62 7.20 -7.44
N ASP A 555 7.14 8.41 -7.29
CA ASP A 555 7.27 9.08 -5.99
C ASP A 555 5.87 9.42 -5.43
N LYS A 556 4.94 9.94 -6.24
CA LYS A 556 3.54 10.14 -5.83
C LYS A 556 2.78 8.84 -5.56
N PHE A 557 3.06 7.77 -6.30
CA PHE A 557 2.44 6.45 -6.10
C PHE A 557 2.97 5.74 -4.86
N ASP A 558 4.28 5.87 -4.56
CA ASP A 558 4.85 5.40 -3.30
C ASP A 558 4.38 6.29 -2.11
N ASP A 559 4.05 7.57 -2.32
CA ASP A 559 3.33 8.42 -1.34
C ASP A 559 1.86 7.99 -1.15
N ILE A 560 1.17 7.57 -2.21
CA ILE A 560 -0.17 6.95 -2.16
C ILE A 560 -0.14 5.58 -1.45
N LEU A 561 0.92 4.80 -1.64
CA LEU A 561 1.13 3.55 -0.88
C LEU A 561 1.51 3.82 0.58
N ARG A 562 2.22 4.91 0.90
CA ARG A 562 2.36 5.42 2.28
C ARG A 562 1.02 5.87 2.86
N TRP A 563 0.11 6.37 2.02
CA TRP A 563 -1.29 6.69 2.32
C TRP A 563 -2.16 5.45 2.61
N ARG A 564 -1.73 4.24 2.18
CA ARG A 564 -2.39 2.95 2.50
C ARG A 564 -1.65 2.10 3.55
N CYS A 565 -0.36 2.33 3.74
CA CYS A 565 0.51 1.52 4.60
C CYS A 565 1.54 2.44 5.26
N GLY A 566 1.19 2.96 6.44
CA GLY A 566 2.17 3.59 7.32
C GLY A 566 3.28 2.60 7.72
N PRO A 567 4.46 3.10 8.15
CA PRO A 567 5.57 2.26 8.55
C PRO A 567 5.17 1.37 9.74
N ARG A 568 5.42 0.06 9.62
CA ARG A 568 5.31 -0.88 10.75
C ARG A 568 6.11 -0.33 11.92
N ILE A 569 5.43 -0.11 13.05
CA ILE A 569 6.04 0.17 14.35
C ILE A 569 6.85 -1.08 14.73
N GLU A 570 8.13 -1.10 14.37
CA GLU A 570 9.09 -1.99 15.00
C GLU A 570 9.20 -1.58 16.47
N LYS A 571 8.87 -2.53 17.36
CA LYS A 571 9.14 -2.43 18.80
C LYS A 571 10.64 -2.15 19.00
N ARG A 572 11.00 -0.89 19.24
CA ARG A 572 12.34 -0.54 19.71
C ARG A 572 12.40 -0.63 21.22
N THR A 573 13.19 -1.58 21.68
CA THR A 573 13.63 -1.76 23.07
C THR A 573 14.35 -0.51 23.55
N PHE A 574 13.81 0.16 24.58
CA PHE A 574 14.57 1.14 25.38
C PHE A 574 15.69 0.40 26.13
N LYS A 575 16.94 0.69 25.81
CA LYS A 575 18.08 0.32 26.67
C LYS A 575 18.39 1.47 27.61
N ARG A 576 18.22 1.23 28.92
CA ARG A 576 18.81 2.03 30.01
C ARG A 576 20.33 2.13 29.86
N LEU A 577 20.91 3.26 30.28
CA LEU A 577 22.23 3.41 30.93
C LEU A 577 22.39 4.87 31.44
N PRO A 578 23.32 5.16 32.37
CA PRO A 578 23.01 5.74 33.68
C PRO A 578 23.23 7.25 33.77
N PHE A 579 22.43 7.92 34.61
CA PHE A 579 22.62 9.32 34.99
C PHE A 579 23.73 9.43 36.04
N ILE A 580 24.82 10.13 35.71
CA ILE A 580 25.75 10.71 36.68
C ILE A 580 25.46 12.22 36.70
N ILE A 581 25.08 12.73 37.86
CA ILE A 581 24.84 14.15 38.12
C ILE A 581 26.18 14.85 38.38
N ARG A 582 26.45 15.95 37.65
CA ARG A 582 27.19 17.09 38.21
C ARG A 582 26.75 18.40 37.53
N ALA A 583 26.49 19.38 38.39
CA ALA A 583 25.81 20.66 38.13
C ALA A 583 26.66 21.73 37.43
N SER A 584 26.01 22.67 36.75
CA SER A 584 26.02 24.13 37.04
C SER A 584 25.43 24.96 35.88
N ALA A 585 24.55 25.92 36.21
CA ALA A 585 23.79 26.84 35.34
C ALA A 585 24.69 27.97 34.71
N PRO A 586 24.19 28.94 33.87
CA PRO A 586 23.02 29.81 34.11
C PRO A 586 22.06 30.06 32.91
N SER A 587 20.88 30.59 33.26
CA SER A 587 19.68 30.94 32.46
C SER A 587 19.77 32.19 31.56
N PRO A 588 18.90 32.30 30.53
CA PRO A 588 18.32 33.56 30.06
C PRO A 588 16.74 33.55 30.09
N PRO A 589 16.04 34.67 29.78
CA PRO A 589 14.82 35.14 30.47
C PRO A 589 13.49 34.50 30.01
N PRO A 590 12.38 34.68 30.76
CA PRO A 590 11.08 34.12 30.39
C PRO A 590 10.50 34.86 29.18
N ILE A 591 10.01 34.10 28.21
CA ILE A 591 9.17 34.61 27.12
C ILE A 591 7.73 34.30 27.52
N ASP A 592 6.94 35.35 27.69
CA ASP A 592 5.53 35.28 28.06
C ASP A 592 4.72 34.47 27.04
N PHE A 593 4.06 33.43 27.52
CA PHE A 593 3.07 32.65 26.79
C PHE A 593 1.70 33.31 26.91
N ASN A 594 1.17 33.82 25.80
CA ASN A 594 -0.19 34.35 25.74
C ASN A 594 -1.04 33.45 24.84
N ILE A 595 -1.84 32.57 25.46
CA ILE A 595 -2.93 31.86 24.79
C ILE A 595 -4.19 32.68 25.04
N SER A 596 -4.65 33.41 24.02
CA SER A 596 -5.85 34.24 24.11
C SER A 596 -7.11 33.42 23.82
N PHE A 597 -7.99 33.33 24.81
CA PHE A 597 -9.40 33.00 24.68
C PHE A 597 -10.17 34.23 24.17
N GLY A 598 -11.17 34.06 23.30
CA GLY A 598 -11.89 35.17 22.68
C GLY A 598 -12.90 35.89 23.60
N VAL A 599 -13.03 37.22 23.41
CA VAL A 599 -14.22 38.04 23.06
C VAL A 599 -13.80 39.53 23.18
N GLY A 600 -14.28 40.40 22.28
CA GLY A 600 -13.61 41.65 21.86
C GLY A 600 -14.00 42.97 22.54
N THR A 601 -13.37 44.07 22.10
CA THR A 601 -13.97 45.35 21.65
C THR A 601 -12.90 46.43 21.34
N LYS A 602 -13.09 47.10 20.19
CA LYS A 602 -12.66 48.40 19.59
C LYS A 602 -11.48 49.27 20.09
N ASP A 603 -10.83 49.85 19.07
CA ASP A 603 -10.04 51.11 18.93
C ASP A 603 -8.73 51.20 19.74
N GLU A 604 -7.59 51.72 19.25
CA GLU A 604 -7.36 52.86 18.38
C GLU A 604 -5.93 52.84 17.76
N THR A 605 -5.73 53.69 16.76
CA THR A 605 -4.56 53.92 15.88
C THR A 605 -3.24 54.32 16.55
N LEU A 606 -2.09 54.00 15.93
CA LEU A 606 -0.95 54.95 15.83
C LEU A 606 0.06 54.62 14.71
N LYS A 607 0.54 55.71 14.09
CA LYS A 607 1.31 55.82 12.85
C LYS A 607 2.83 55.68 13.07
N SER A 608 3.48 55.31 11.97
CA SER A 608 4.86 55.59 11.50
C SER A 608 5.82 56.38 12.39
N ASP A 609 7.08 55.92 12.48
CA ASP A 609 8.17 56.69 11.87
C ASP A 609 9.45 55.88 11.57
N LYS A 610 10.23 56.42 10.64
CA LYS A 610 11.42 55.87 9.99
C LYS A 610 12.74 56.13 10.76
N THR A 611 13.76 55.38 10.30
CA THR A 611 15.23 55.61 10.36
C THR A 611 16.00 55.29 11.65
N LEU A 612 16.95 54.33 11.56
CA LEU A 612 18.40 54.63 11.61
C LEU A 612 19.30 53.43 11.23
N LYS A 613 20.16 53.68 10.21
CA LYS A 613 21.57 53.30 10.00
C LYS A 613 22.04 51.83 10.10
N LYS A 614 22.59 51.35 8.97
CA LYS A 614 23.41 50.14 8.80
C LYS A 614 24.81 50.35 9.39
N ASP A 615 25.27 49.38 10.16
CA ASP A 615 26.63 49.25 10.69
C ASP A 615 27.37 48.15 9.89
N PRO A 616 28.52 48.42 9.22
CA PRO A 616 29.19 47.45 8.36
C PRO A 616 30.29 46.70 9.12
N SER A 617 29.93 45.91 10.15
CA SER A 617 30.89 45.01 10.80
C SER A 617 30.22 43.87 11.58
N ARG A 618 29.60 42.93 10.86
CA ARG A 618 29.33 41.58 11.38
C ARG A 618 29.22 40.56 10.24
N PRO A 619 30.03 39.49 10.20
CA PRO A 619 29.88 38.45 9.18
C PRO A 619 28.60 37.64 9.44
N LEU A 620 27.82 37.42 8.38
CA LEU A 620 26.68 36.48 8.36
C LEU A 620 27.16 35.05 8.68
N PRO A 621 26.32 34.19 9.28
CA PRO A 621 26.67 32.79 9.47
C PRO A 621 26.79 32.10 8.11
N THR A 622 27.99 31.68 7.77
CA THR A 622 28.31 30.89 6.59
C THR A 622 27.61 29.55 6.66
N GLN A 623 26.71 29.29 5.72
CA GLN A 623 26.24 27.95 5.38
C GLN A 623 27.46 27.02 5.20
N LEU A 624 27.51 25.95 5.99
CA LEU A 624 28.43 24.84 5.76
C LEU A 624 28.01 24.17 4.43
N PHE A 625 28.72 24.52 3.35
CA PHE A 625 28.62 23.87 2.06
C PHE A 625 29.15 22.43 2.16
N ILE A 626 28.32 21.43 1.89
CA ILE A 626 28.71 20.01 1.81
C ILE A 626 28.94 19.65 0.33
N PRO A 627 30.19 19.45 -0.14
CA PRO A 627 30.48 19.12 -1.53
C PRO A 627 30.40 17.62 -1.80
N TRP A 628 29.68 17.23 -2.86
CA TRP A 628 29.66 15.89 -3.43
C TRP A 628 30.81 15.72 -4.41
N ILE A 629 31.48 14.56 -4.39
CA ILE A 629 32.55 14.23 -5.34
C ILE A 629 32.12 13.03 -6.16
N VAL A 630 31.89 13.29 -7.44
CA VAL A 630 31.11 12.41 -8.31
C VAL A 630 31.90 12.17 -9.57
N ARG A 631 32.02 10.91 -9.96
CA ARG A 631 32.64 10.54 -11.23
C ARG A 631 31.58 10.60 -12.34
N GLY A 632 31.77 11.49 -13.30
CA GLY A 632 30.93 11.58 -14.50
C GLY A 632 31.12 10.38 -15.42
N GLU A 633 30.25 10.24 -16.43
CA GLU A 633 30.34 9.17 -17.44
C GLU A 633 31.64 9.23 -18.28
N ASP A 634 32.31 10.38 -18.27
CA ASP A 634 33.62 10.67 -18.87
C ASP A 634 34.81 10.29 -17.97
N GLY A 635 34.56 9.78 -16.76
CA GLY A 635 35.60 9.32 -15.83
C GLY A 635 36.29 10.42 -15.03
N LYS A 636 35.95 11.70 -15.23
CA LYS A 636 36.48 12.85 -14.49
C LYS A 636 35.70 13.11 -13.20
N LEU A 637 36.41 13.56 -12.17
CA LEU A 637 35.84 13.91 -10.86
C LEU A 637 35.27 15.34 -10.92
N THR A 638 33.98 15.49 -10.63
CA THR A 638 33.30 16.79 -10.55
C THR A 638 32.81 17.05 -9.13
N LEU A 639 32.94 18.31 -8.68
CA LEU A 639 32.41 18.76 -7.40
C LEU A 639 30.98 19.25 -7.61
N GLN A 640 30.00 18.64 -6.96
CA GLN A 640 28.58 18.99 -7.10
C GLN A 640 28.01 19.41 -5.74
N SER A 641 27.11 20.39 -5.70
CA SER A 641 26.38 20.79 -4.49
C SER A 641 25.09 19.97 -4.31
N THR A 642 24.73 19.20 -5.33
CA THR A 642 23.53 18.36 -5.40
C THR A 642 23.93 16.92 -5.75
N PRO A 643 23.16 15.92 -5.31
CA PRO A 643 23.47 14.52 -5.58
C PRO A 643 23.44 14.20 -7.08
N PRO A 644 24.32 13.29 -7.55
CA PRO A 644 24.39 12.87 -8.95
C PRO A 644 23.08 12.32 -9.48
N ALA A 645 22.74 12.70 -10.71
CA ALA A 645 21.62 12.12 -11.44
C ALA A 645 21.68 10.58 -11.43
N ARG A 646 22.86 9.97 -11.65
CA ARG A 646 23.00 8.49 -11.66
C ARG A 646 22.66 7.82 -10.33
N ILE A 647 22.88 8.47 -9.19
CA ILE A 647 22.49 7.95 -7.86
C ILE A 647 21.00 8.15 -7.64
N LEU A 648 20.46 9.30 -8.05
CA LEU A 648 19.02 9.58 -8.07
C LEU A 648 18.24 8.67 -9.05
N HIS A 649 18.91 8.14 -10.08
CA HIS A 649 18.41 7.14 -11.04
C HIS A 649 18.57 5.72 -10.48
N ALA A 650 19.70 5.36 -9.86
CA ALA A 650 19.89 4.04 -9.23
C ALA A 650 18.97 3.81 -8.02
N LEU A 651 18.68 4.87 -7.25
CA LEU A 651 17.66 4.86 -6.19
C LEU A 651 16.25 4.74 -6.80
N ALA A 652 15.97 5.40 -7.93
CA ALA A 652 14.68 5.34 -8.62
C ALA A 652 14.44 4.02 -9.38
N GLU A 653 15.47 3.30 -9.83
CA GLU A 653 15.39 2.10 -10.66
C GLU A 653 15.42 0.78 -9.87
N SER A 654 15.64 0.80 -8.55
CA SER A 654 15.65 -0.42 -7.72
C SER A 654 14.25 -0.97 -7.39
N LYS A 655 13.52 -1.48 -8.39
CA LYS A 655 12.54 -2.57 -8.21
C LYS A 655 12.94 -3.72 -9.16
N THR A 656 12.93 -4.93 -8.62
CA THR A 656 13.47 -6.15 -9.23
C THR A 656 12.77 -6.56 -10.52
N SER A 657 13.52 -6.70 -11.62
CA SER A 657 13.14 -7.61 -12.71
C SER A 657 14.35 -8.36 -13.24
N SER A 658 14.21 -9.68 -13.23
CA SER A 658 14.92 -10.63 -14.08
C SER A 658 14.71 -10.27 -15.56
N ASP A 659 15.77 -10.14 -16.36
CA ASP A 659 16.24 -11.26 -17.18
C ASP A 659 17.47 -10.91 -18.04
N ALA A 660 18.22 -11.97 -18.34
CA ALA A 660 19.29 -12.00 -19.33
C ALA A 660 18.71 -11.66 -20.72
N SER A 661 19.32 -10.83 -21.56
CA SER A 661 20.61 -11.12 -22.19
C SER A 661 20.90 -10.05 -23.25
N ALA A 662 22.16 -9.69 -23.45
CA ALA A 662 22.74 -9.41 -24.77
C ALA A 662 24.26 -9.19 -24.68
N LYS A 663 25.05 -10.17 -25.12
CA LYS A 663 26.37 -9.93 -25.70
C LYS A 663 26.31 -10.35 -27.18
N LYS A 664 26.26 -9.37 -28.08
CA LYS A 664 26.59 -9.54 -29.49
C LYS A 664 28.12 -9.58 -29.64
N LYS A 665 28.66 -10.55 -30.38
CA LYS A 665 29.80 -10.30 -31.29
C LYS A 665 29.91 -11.35 -32.42
N LYS A 666 29.85 -10.78 -33.63
CA LYS A 666 30.50 -11.12 -34.92
C LYS A 666 30.02 -12.32 -35.77
N LYS A 667 29.74 -11.95 -37.03
CA LYS A 667 29.42 -12.72 -38.25
C LYS A 667 30.41 -13.85 -38.55
N LYS A 668 29.89 -15.01 -38.97
CA LYS A 668 30.41 -15.90 -40.02
C LYS A 668 29.24 -16.59 -40.73
N GLU A 669 29.38 -16.74 -42.05
CA GLU A 669 28.41 -17.18 -43.07
C GLU A 669 27.93 -18.66 -42.97
N PRO A 670 26.87 -19.04 -43.72
CA PRO A 670 25.96 -20.12 -43.34
C PRO A 670 26.36 -21.49 -43.89
N LYS A 671 26.01 -22.55 -43.14
CA LYS A 671 25.86 -23.92 -43.67
C LYS A 671 24.43 -24.41 -43.46
N LYS A 672 23.78 -24.77 -44.58
CA LYS A 672 22.48 -25.44 -44.67
C LYS A 672 22.43 -26.68 -43.79
N LYS A 673 21.34 -26.86 -43.03
CA LYS A 673 20.89 -28.16 -42.52
C LYS A 673 19.37 -28.29 -42.66
N GLU A 674 18.98 -29.52 -42.96
CA GLU A 674 17.74 -30.00 -43.55
C GLU A 674 16.48 -29.88 -42.67
N ALA A 675 15.34 -29.99 -43.36
CA ALA A 675 14.00 -30.07 -42.81
C ALA A 675 13.85 -31.24 -41.83
N SER A 676 13.21 -30.99 -40.69
CA SER A 676 12.70 -32.03 -39.79
C SER A 676 11.19 -31.85 -39.60
N GLU A 677 10.51 -32.99 -39.54
CA GLU A 677 9.06 -33.24 -39.66
C GLU A 677 8.12 -32.36 -38.79
N PRO A 678 6.83 -32.24 -39.19
CA PRO A 678 5.86 -31.46 -38.46
C PRO A 678 5.57 -32.04 -37.05
N PRO A 679 5.25 -31.18 -36.07
CA PRO A 679 5.11 -31.59 -34.68
C PRO A 679 3.85 -32.43 -34.43
N LYS A 680 4.01 -33.58 -33.77
CA LYS A 680 2.95 -34.58 -33.51
C LYS A 680 1.87 -34.21 -32.48
N HIS A 681 1.92 -33.06 -31.80
CA HIS A 681 0.95 -32.74 -30.72
C HIS A 681 0.51 -31.25 -30.67
N SER A 682 -0.73 -31.03 -30.21
CA SER A 682 -1.41 -29.72 -30.12
C SER A 682 -0.84 -28.78 -29.05
N LYS A 683 -1.11 -27.46 -29.15
CA LYS A 683 -0.70 -26.43 -28.17
C LYS A 683 -1.16 -26.76 -26.73
N ALA A 684 -2.33 -27.38 -26.55
CA ALA A 684 -2.84 -27.80 -25.24
C ALA A 684 -2.07 -28.98 -24.64
N ALA A 685 -1.73 -29.99 -25.47
CA ALA A 685 -0.87 -31.08 -25.05
C ALA A 685 0.50 -30.54 -24.62
N ARG A 686 1.06 -29.57 -25.35
CA ARG A 686 2.32 -28.89 -24.96
C ARG A 686 2.23 -28.15 -23.61
N ARG A 687 1.10 -27.52 -23.27
CA ARG A 687 0.91 -26.90 -21.94
C ARG A 687 0.83 -27.96 -20.83
N PHE A 688 0.08 -29.04 -21.04
CA PHE A 688 0.02 -30.16 -20.08
C PHE A 688 1.37 -30.87 -19.90
N TYR A 689 2.16 -30.99 -20.99
CA TYR A 689 3.51 -31.54 -20.94
C TYR A 689 4.54 -30.57 -20.32
N ASN A 690 4.36 -29.25 -20.43
CA ASN A 690 5.27 -28.25 -19.88
C ASN A 690 5.07 -28.00 -18.37
N GLU A 691 3.85 -28.07 -17.84
CA GLU A 691 3.62 -27.91 -16.38
C GLU A 691 4.20 -29.08 -15.56
N ASN A 692 4.30 -30.28 -16.15
CA ASN A 692 4.75 -31.49 -15.48
C ASN A 692 6.24 -31.85 -15.72
N PHE A 693 6.96 -31.09 -16.55
CA PHE A 693 8.40 -31.23 -16.71
C PHE A 693 9.12 -30.09 -15.99
N ARG A 694 9.36 -30.27 -14.68
CA ARG A 694 10.58 -29.69 -14.12
C ARG A 694 11.73 -30.45 -14.75
N GLU A 695 12.64 -29.74 -15.43
CA GLU A 695 13.86 -30.39 -15.91
C GLU A 695 14.54 -31.12 -14.74
N PRO A 696 15.01 -32.37 -14.95
CA PRO A 696 15.60 -33.15 -13.88
C PRO A 696 16.80 -32.38 -13.32
N GLN A 697 16.76 -32.12 -12.01
CA GLN A 697 17.70 -31.25 -11.33
C GLN A 697 18.86 -32.07 -10.78
N ARG A 698 20.05 -31.48 -10.70
CA ARG A 698 21.22 -32.12 -10.11
C ARG A 698 20.91 -32.57 -8.66
N LEU A 699 21.24 -33.81 -8.32
CA LEU A 699 20.94 -34.44 -7.03
C LEU A 699 21.45 -33.59 -5.85
N SER A 700 22.66 -33.01 -5.94
CA SER A 700 23.17 -32.14 -4.87
C SER A 700 22.38 -30.84 -4.68
N LYS A 701 21.74 -30.30 -5.74
CA LYS A 701 20.82 -29.16 -5.64
C LYS A 701 19.50 -29.59 -4.97
N VAL A 702 18.96 -30.74 -5.37
CA VAL A 702 17.73 -31.30 -4.81
C VAL A 702 17.84 -31.55 -3.30
N LEU A 703 18.93 -32.19 -2.85
CA LEU A 703 19.19 -32.44 -1.43
C LEU A 703 19.32 -31.13 -0.64
N ALA A 704 20.01 -30.13 -1.20
CA ALA A 704 20.14 -28.83 -0.56
C ALA A 704 18.81 -28.08 -0.46
N SER A 705 18.00 -28.07 -1.54
CA SER A 705 16.67 -27.46 -1.55
C SER A 705 15.68 -28.15 -0.61
N ALA A 706 15.85 -29.46 -0.39
CA ALA A 706 15.06 -30.21 0.58
C ALA A 706 15.49 -29.99 2.05
N GLY A 707 16.53 -29.19 2.28
CA GLY A 707 17.02 -28.84 3.62
C GLY A 707 17.98 -29.86 4.25
N VAL A 708 18.45 -30.85 3.49
CA VAL A 708 19.28 -31.95 4.02
C VAL A 708 20.65 -31.45 4.47
N ALA A 709 21.37 -30.74 3.60
CA ALA A 709 22.69 -30.20 3.89
C ALA A 709 23.02 -29.05 2.94
N SER A 710 24.20 -28.43 3.10
CA SER A 710 24.71 -27.50 2.07
C SER A 710 24.91 -28.23 0.74
N ARG A 711 25.03 -27.52 -0.38
CA ARG A 711 25.28 -28.17 -1.69
C ARG A 711 26.56 -29.00 -1.67
N ARG A 712 27.65 -28.49 -1.08
CA ARG A 712 28.95 -29.20 -0.97
C ARG A 712 28.85 -30.41 -0.04
N SER A 713 28.25 -30.22 1.13
CA SER A 713 28.02 -31.32 2.07
C SER A 713 27.09 -32.39 1.51
N SER A 714 26.13 -32.01 0.65
CA SER A 714 25.30 -32.96 -0.09
C SER A 714 26.13 -33.76 -1.10
N GLU A 715 27.15 -33.17 -1.71
CA GLU A 715 28.08 -33.89 -2.61
C GLU A 715 28.95 -34.86 -1.81
N GLU A 716 29.42 -34.48 -0.62
CA GLU A 716 30.13 -35.37 0.30
C GLU A 716 29.28 -36.59 0.69
N LEU A 717 28.01 -36.38 1.08
CA LEU A 717 27.08 -37.47 1.37
C LEU A 717 26.87 -38.42 0.18
N ILE A 718 26.85 -37.87 -1.03
CA ILE A 718 26.75 -38.67 -2.27
C ILE A 718 28.04 -39.48 -2.48
N PHE A 719 29.22 -38.86 -2.34
CA PHE A 719 30.51 -39.55 -2.51
C PHE A 719 30.71 -40.68 -1.48
N GLU A 720 30.26 -40.47 -0.25
CA GLU A 720 30.27 -41.46 0.83
C GLU A 720 29.29 -42.62 0.60
N GLY A 721 28.46 -42.56 -0.45
CA GLY A 721 27.48 -43.60 -0.77
C GLY A 721 26.29 -43.62 0.19
N LYS A 722 26.05 -42.53 0.93
CA LYS A 722 24.95 -42.41 1.89
C LYS A 722 23.61 -42.04 1.24
N VAL A 723 23.59 -41.84 -0.08
CA VAL A 723 22.40 -41.46 -0.85
C VAL A 723 22.04 -42.57 -1.85
N THR A 724 20.80 -43.03 -1.82
CA THR A 724 20.27 -43.99 -2.81
C THR A 724 19.16 -43.34 -3.63
N VAL A 725 19.13 -43.58 -4.93
CA VAL A 725 18.07 -43.15 -5.83
C VAL A 725 17.45 -44.38 -6.48
N ASN A 726 16.13 -44.55 -6.32
CA ASN A 726 15.37 -45.70 -6.83
C ASN A 726 15.96 -47.07 -6.42
N GLY A 727 16.48 -47.16 -5.18
CA GLY A 727 17.05 -48.38 -4.62
C GLY A 727 18.54 -48.61 -4.90
N SER A 728 19.18 -47.78 -5.73
CA SER A 728 20.60 -47.90 -6.07
C SER A 728 21.44 -46.81 -5.41
N VAL A 729 22.58 -47.18 -4.81
CA VAL A 729 23.54 -46.23 -4.22
C VAL A 729 24.09 -45.33 -5.32
N CYS A 730 23.92 -44.02 -5.17
CA CYS A 730 24.39 -43.03 -6.13
C CYS A 730 25.66 -42.35 -5.58
N LYS A 731 26.77 -42.44 -6.32
CA LYS A 731 28.04 -41.76 -6.00
C LYS A 731 28.36 -40.59 -6.93
N SER A 732 27.52 -40.35 -7.94
CA SER A 732 27.71 -39.25 -8.88
C SER A 732 26.85 -38.05 -8.46
N PRO A 733 27.42 -36.94 -7.99
CA PRO A 733 26.65 -35.76 -7.63
C PRO A 733 26.06 -35.03 -8.84
N GLN A 734 26.48 -35.37 -10.07
CA GLN A 734 25.94 -34.81 -11.31
C GLN A 734 24.65 -35.50 -11.78
N THR A 735 24.29 -36.62 -11.16
CA THR A 735 23.03 -37.33 -11.44
C THR A 735 21.86 -36.36 -11.37
N ARG A 736 21.04 -36.34 -12.42
CA ARG A 736 19.83 -35.53 -12.47
C ARG A 736 18.66 -36.38 -12.00
N VAL A 737 17.87 -35.84 -11.09
CA VAL A 737 16.74 -36.52 -10.46
C VAL A 737 15.51 -35.63 -10.50
N ASP A 738 14.34 -36.25 -10.55
CA ASP A 738 13.03 -35.60 -10.47
C ASP A 738 12.35 -36.00 -9.16
N LEU A 739 12.16 -35.04 -8.25
CA LEU A 739 11.54 -35.29 -6.92
C LEU A 739 10.13 -35.89 -6.99
N LEU A 740 9.39 -35.66 -8.08
CA LEU A 740 8.03 -36.19 -8.21
C LEU A 740 8.04 -37.67 -8.58
N LYS A 741 9.01 -38.08 -9.42
CA LYS A 741 9.14 -39.43 -9.98
C LYS A 741 10.09 -40.32 -9.19
N ASP A 742 11.27 -39.82 -8.85
CA ASP A 742 12.32 -40.59 -8.20
C ASP A 742 12.12 -40.72 -6.69
N THR A 743 12.48 -41.88 -6.15
CA THR A 743 12.51 -42.13 -4.71
C THR A 743 13.94 -42.05 -4.20
N ILE A 744 14.22 -41.01 -3.42
CA ILE A 744 15.55 -40.72 -2.88
C ILE A 744 15.57 -41.05 -1.38
N TYR A 745 16.61 -41.76 -0.92
CA TYR A 745 16.90 -41.93 0.50
C TYR A 745 18.27 -41.35 0.83
N VAL A 746 18.37 -40.75 2.02
CA VAL A 746 19.63 -40.25 2.60
C VAL A 746 19.79 -40.88 3.98
N ASN A 747 20.89 -41.58 4.23
CA ASN A 747 21.13 -42.33 5.47
C ASN A 747 19.97 -43.28 5.84
N GLY A 748 19.33 -43.90 4.84
CA GLY A 748 18.18 -44.79 5.04
C GLY A 748 16.83 -44.08 5.26
N ASN A 749 16.80 -42.75 5.38
CA ASN A 749 15.57 -41.96 5.51
C ASN A 749 15.07 -41.47 4.15
N ARG A 750 13.78 -41.68 3.87
CA ARG A 750 13.16 -41.24 2.61
C ARG A 750 13.08 -39.72 2.56
N LEU A 751 13.53 -39.13 1.47
CA LEU A 751 13.39 -37.70 1.22
C LEU A 751 11.91 -37.37 0.94
N SER A 752 11.39 -36.33 1.59
CA SER A 752 10.04 -35.82 1.32
C SER A 752 9.89 -35.38 -0.14
N LYS A 753 8.79 -35.75 -0.79
CA LYS A 753 8.43 -35.23 -2.12
C LYS A 753 8.04 -33.75 -2.09
N LYS A 754 7.65 -33.23 -0.92
CA LYS A 754 7.34 -31.80 -0.70
C LYS A 754 8.59 -31.07 -0.25
N LEU A 755 8.98 -30.04 -0.99
CA LEU A 755 10.05 -29.11 -0.61
C LEU A 755 9.55 -28.09 0.43
N PRO A 756 10.43 -27.58 1.30
CA PRO A 756 10.07 -26.50 2.20
C PRO A 756 9.67 -25.23 1.43
N PRO A 757 8.80 -24.37 2.00
CA PRO A 757 8.45 -23.10 1.38
C PRO A 757 9.68 -22.19 1.28
N LYS A 758 9.68 -21.28 0.30
CA LYS A 758 10.73 -20.28 0.15
C LYS A 758 10.59 -19.21 1.22
N LEU A 759 11.67 -18.93 1.95
CA LEU A 759 11.73 -17.96 3.03
C LEU A 759 12.72 -16.86 2.69
N TYR A 760 12.37 -15.62 3.02
CA TYR A 760 13.20 -14.44 2.79
C TYR A 760 13.14 -13.54 4.03
N PHE A 761 14.29 -13.28 4.63
CA PHE A 761 14.43 -12.43 5.80
C PHE A 761 15.39 -11.28 5.52
N ALA A 762 15.02 -10.08 5.95
CA ALA A 762 15.91 -8.94 6.06
C ALA A 762 16.33 -8.83 7.53
N LEU A 763 17.61 -9.10 7.81
CA LEU A 763 18.14 -9.09 9.17
C LEU A 763 19.05 -7.88 9.36
N ASN A 764 18.81 -7.10 10.40
CA ASN A 764 19.81 -6.16 10.89
C ASN A 764 20.84 -6.94 11.73
N LYS A 765 21.93 -7.37 11.08
CA LYS A 765 22.99 -8.17 11.70
C LYS A 765 23.63 -7.39 12.86
N PRO A 766 23.62 -7.94 14.10
CA PRO A 766 24.34 -7.35 15.22
C PRO A 766 25.86 -7.57 15.12
N LYS A 767 26.61 -6.73 15.86
CA LYS A 767 28.08 -6.82 15.95
C LYS A 767 28.45 -8.09 16.72
N GLY A 768 29.53 -8.76 16.31
CA GLY A 768 30.05 -9.97 16.97
C GLY A 768 29.47 -11.29 16.44
N TYR A 769 28.56 -11.24 15.46
CA TYR A 769 28.01 -12.43 14.80
C TYR A 769 28.71 -12.71 13.47
N ILE A 770 28.90 -13.98 13.15
CA ILE A 770 29.59 -14.45 11.95
C ILE A 770 28.55 -14.89 10.90
N CYS A 771 28.75 -14.49 9.64
CA CYS A 771 27.95 -14.97 8.51
C CYS A 771 28.42 -16.36 8.05
N SER A 772 28.30 -17.34 8.95
CA SER A 772 28.62 -18.75 8.74
C SER A 772 27.34 -19.58 8.88
N SER A 773 27.25 -20.68 8.13
CA SER A 773 26.16 -21.66 8.25
C SER A 773 26.59 -22.92 9.02
N GLY A 774 27.75 -22.88 9.69
CA GLY A 774 28.25 -23.93 10.57
C GLY A 774 27.83 -23.73 12.03
N ASP A 775 28.23 -24.68 12.88
CA ASP A 775 27.81 -24.77 14.30
C ASP A 775 28.58 -23.82 15.23
N GLU A 776 28.88 -22.61 14.75
CA GLU A 776 29.51 -21.57 15.55
C GLU A 776 28.45 -20.96 16.51
N PRO A 777 28.77 -20.78 17.80
CA PRO A 777 27.80 -20.34 18.80
C PRO A 777 27.26 -18.92 18.55
N LYS A 778 28.03 -18.06 17.85
CA LYS A 778 27.63 -16.72 17.43
C LYS A 778 27.48 -16.61 15.91
N SER A 779 26.82 -17.58 15.28
CA SER A 779 26.46 -17.50 13.86
C SER A 779 25.20 -16.67 13.66
N VAL A 780 25.06 -16.03 12.49
CA VAL A 780 23.81 -15.35 12.10
C VAL A 780 22.61 -16.31 12.13
N MET A 781 22.84 -17.61 11.96
CA MET A 781 21.78 -18.62 11.97
C MET A 781 21.20 -18.87 13.37
N SER A 782 21.98 -18.70 14.45
CA SER A 782 21.48 -18.89 15.83
C SER A 782 20.46 -17.82 16.25
N LEU A 783 20.45 -16.67 15.57
CA LEU A 783 19.42 -15.63 15.75
C LEU A 783 18.01 -16.10 15.34
N PHE A 784 17.90 -17.24 14.64
CA PHE A 784 16.63 -17.83 14.21
C PHE A 784 16.19 -19.02 15.07
N ASP A 785 16.89 -19.34 16.17
CA ASP A 785 16.58 -20.53 16.97
C ASP A 785 15.16 -20.52 17.54
N ASP A 786 14.69 -19.37 18.02
CA ASP A 786 13.32 -19.23 18.54
C ASP A 786 12.27 -19.34 17.43
N TYR A 787 12.56 -18.82 16.23
CA TYR A 787 11.72 -19.02 15.06
C TYR A 787 11.60 -20.52 14.75
N TRP A 788 12.70 -21.26 14.83
CA TRP A 788 12.72 -22.70 14.57
C TRP A 788 11.98 -23.53 15.59
N LYS A 789 11.98 -23.15 16.88
CA LYS A 789 11.17 -23.83 17.91
C LYS A 789 9.68 -23.81 17.56
N SER A 790 9.22 -22.76 16.88
CA SER A 790 7.82 -22.60 16.47
C SER A 790 7.48 -23.22 15.10
N TRP A 791 8.46 -23.74 14.35
CA TRP A 791 8.29 -24.18 12.96
C TRP A 791 7.17 -25.21 12.78
N ASN A 792 7.18 -26.28 13.59
CA ASN A 792 6.21 -27.37 13.47
C ASN A 792 4.78 -26.93 13.79
N ARG A 793 4.61 -25.88 14.61
CA ARG A 793 3.30 -25.30 14.92
C ARG A 793 2.76 -24.45 13.76
N ILE A 794 3.65 -23.69 13.12
CA ILE A 794 3.30 -22.77 12.02
C ILE A 794 3.14 -23.53 10.70
N ASN A 795 3.94 -24.57 10.48
CA ASN A 795 4.03 -25.32 9.22
C ASN A 795 3.91 -26.84 9.47
N PRO A 796 2.72 -27.35 9.86
CA PRO A 796 2.55 -28.75 10.17
C PRO A 796 2.78 -29.63 8.92
N GLY A 797 3.58 -30.69 9.08
CA GLY A 797 3.85 -31.67 8.02
C GLY A 797 4.82 -31.22 6.93
N LEU A 798 5.49 -30.07 7.08
CA LEU A 798 6.51 -29.59 6.15
C LEU A 798 7.93 -29.74 6.72
N PRO A 799 8.92 -30.14 5.90
CA PRO A 799 10.30 -30.23 6.34
C PRO A 799 10.84 -28.85 6.72
N LYS A 800 11.75 -28.81 7.71
CA LYS A 800 12.41 -27.59 8.14
C LYS A 800 13.38 -27.11 7.04
N PRO A 801 13.28 -25.87 6.54
CA PRO A 801 14.22 -25.34 5.57
C PRO A 801 15.58 -25.06 6.20
N ARG A 802 16.64 -25.17 5.39
CA ARG A 802 17.98 -24.69 5.73
C ARG A 802 18.17 -23.26 5.22
N LEU A 803 18.41 -22.33 6.13
CA LEU A 803 18.72 -20.93 5.80
C LEU A 803 20.22 -20.71 5.58
N PHE A 804 20.52 -19.70 4.76
CA PHE A 804 21.88 -19.19 4.53
C PHE A 804 21.82 -17.69 4.19
N THR A 805 22.94 -16.98 4.38
CA THR A 805 23.03 -15.55 4.09
C THR A 805 23.30 -15.30 2.60
N VAL A 806 22.77 -14.19 2.08
CA VAL A 806 23.11 -13.67 0.76
C VAL A 806 24.30 -12.73 0.91
N GLY A 807 25.48 -13.18 0.51
CA GLY A 807 26.72 -12.48 0.82
C GLY A 807 27.11 -12.60 2.29
N ARG A 808 28.10 -11.80 2.72
CA ARG A 808 28.65 -11.81 4.07
C ARG A 808 28.93 -10.39 4.54
N LEU A 809 28.80 -10.17 5.84
CA LEU A 809 29.28 -8.97 6.53
C LEU A 809 30.33 -9.41 7.54
N ASP A 810 31.36 -8.58 7.74
CA ASP A 810 32.41 -8.86 8.72
C ASP A 810 31.83 -8.97 10.14
N VAL A 811 32.56 -9.64 11.03
CA VAL A 811 32.17 -9.83 12.43
C VAL A 811 31.90 -8.50 13.13
N ALA A 812 32.74 -7.50 12.86
CA ALA A 812 32.62 -6.16 13.44
C ALA A 812 31.58 -5.26 12.75
N THR A 813 31.06 -5.66 11.59
CA THR A 813 30.12 -4.88 10.78
C THR A 813 28.67 -5.23 11.15
N THR A 814 27.84 -4.19 11.33
CA THR A 814 26.39 -4.29 11.57
C THR A 814 25.59 -3.87 10.36
N GLY A 815 24.31 -4.22 10.32
CA GLY A 815 23.38 -3.71 9.31
C GLY A 815 22.74 -4.81 8.48
N LEU A 816 22.13 -4.41 7.36
CA LEU A 816 21.28 -5.27 6.55
C LEU A 816 22.05 -6.47 5.97
N ILE A 817 21.56 -7.67 6.25
CA ILE A 817 21.92 -8.90 5.55
C ILE A 817 20.65 -9.68 5.20
N ILE A 818 20.59 -10.21 3.98
CA ILE A 818 19.47 -11.04 3.55
C ILE A 818 19.75 -12.49 3.93
N VAL A 819 18.75 -13.19 4.47
CA VAL A 819 18.81 -14.60 4.84
C VAL A 819 17.68 -15.34 4.13
N THR A 820 17.99 -16.45 3.44
CA THR A 820 17.01 -17.18 2.62
C THR A 820 17.36 -18.67 2.53
N ASN A 821 16.41 -19.49 2.08
CA ASN A 821 16.65 -20.85 1.59
C ASN A 821 16.59 -20.95 0.05
N ASP A 822 16.30 -19.86 -0.67
CA ASP A 822 16.24 -19.83 -2.13
C ASP A 822 17.63 -19.54 -2.72
N GLY A 823 18.29 -20.61 -3.18
CA GLY A 823 19.64 -20.53 -3.73
C GLY A 823 19.72 -19.76 -5.05
N ASP A 824 18.67 -19.82 -5.87
CA ASP A 824 18.64 -19.13 -7.16
C ASP A 824 18.47 -17.61 -6.94
N PHE A 825 17.66 -17.22 -5.95
CA PHE A 825 17.58 -15.83 -5.51
C PHE A 825 18.91 -15.33 -4.91
N ALA A 826 19.51 -16.08 -3.99
CA ALA A 826 20.77 -15.68 -3.37
C ALA A 826 21.91 -15.54 -4.38
N GLN A 827 21.99 -16.44 -5.37
CA GLN A 827 22.98 -16.34 -6.44
C GLN A 827 22.75 -15.08 -7.28
N ARG A 828 21.50 -14.77 -7.65
CA ARG A 828 21.18 -13.54 -8.39
C ARG A 828 21.58 -12.28 -7.62
N LEU A 829 21.37 -12.23 -6.31
CA LEU A 829 21.74 -11.03 -5.54
C LEU A 829 23.25 -10.91 -5.27
N ALA A 830 23.94 -12.03 -5.05
CA ALA A 830 25.36 -12.03 -4.72
C ALA A 830 26.26 -11.86 -5.95
N HIS A 831 25.78 -12.23 -7.14
CA HIS A 831 26.62 -12.25 -8.34
C HIS A 831 26.99 -10.82 -8.81
N PRO A 832 28.27 -10.55 -9.17
CA PRO A 832 28.70 -9.22 -9.61
C PRO A 832 27.98 -8.69 -10.86
N SER A 833 27.48 -9.57 -11.74
CA SER A 833 26.75 -9.14 -12.94
C SER A 833 25.43 -8.44 -12.65
N SER A 834 24.93 -8.55 -11.43
CA SER A 834 23.63 -8.03 -11.03
C SER A 834 23.66 -6.52 -10.77
N LYS A 835 24.85 -5.91 -10.76
CA LYS A 835 25.09 -4.46 -10.61
C LYS A 835 24.36 -3.82 -9.41
N LEU A 836 24.04 -4.62 -8.39
CA LEU A 836 23.41 -4.14 -7.17
C LEU A 836 24.42 -3.32 -6.37
N SER A 837 24.03 -2.10 -6.00
CA SER A 837 24.81 -1.24 -5.11
C SER A 837 24.67 -1.71 -3.66
N ARG A 838 25.76 -1.57 -2.91
CA ARG A 838 25.84 -1.81 -1.46
C ARG A 838 26.23 -0.50 -0.80
N GLU A 839 25.36 -0.02 0.08
CA GLU A 839 25.58 1.20 0.83
C GLU A 839 26.12 0.88 2.23
N TYR A 840 27.21 1.53 2.60
CA TYR A 840 27.83 1.43 3.91
C TYR A 840 27.89 2.81 4.56
N ILE A 841 27.59 2.86 5.86
CA ILE A 841 27.86 4.02 6.69
C ILE A 841 29.09 3.71 7.55
N ALA A 842 30.24 4.27 7.17
CA ALA A 842 31.50 4.14 7.89
C ALA A 842 31.60 5.24 8.96
N THR A 843 31.87 4.85 10.21
CA THR A 843 32.18 5.81 11.28
C THR A 843 33.69 5.98 11.36
N ILE A 844 34.15 7.24 11.32
CA ILE A 844 35.55 7.60 11.20
C ILE A 844 36.06 8.24 12.47
N GLU A 845 37.27 7.88 12.88
CA GLU A 845 38.01 8.57 13.93
C GLU A 845 38.76 9.79 13.35
N GLY A 846 38.56 10.96 13.95
CA GLY A 846 39.20 12.21 13.53
C GLY A 846 38.40 13.05 12.51
N SER A 847 38.98 14.17 12.08
CA SER A 847 38.35 15.13 11.16
C SER A 847 38.42 14.64 9.71
N VAL A 848 37.28 14.62 9.01
CA VAL A 848 37.26 14.33 7.57
C VAL A 848 37.35 15.63 6.77
N ASN A 849 38.37 15.73 5.93
CA ASN A 849 38.59 16.87 5.02
C ASN A 849 38.28 16.47 3.57
N ARG A 850 38.05 17.48 2.73
CA ARG A 850 37.80 17.29 1.28
C ARG A 850 38.83 16.41 0.57
N ARG A 851 40.12 16.50 0.96
CA ARG A 851 41.19 15.65 0.40
C ARG A 851 40.94 14.15 0.66
N HIS A 852 40.42 13.79 1.82
CA HIS A 852 40.10 12.40 2.14
C HIS A 852 38.93 11.90 1.28
N LEU A 853 37.90 12.71 1.07
CA LEU A 853 36.77 12.36 0.20
C LEU A 853 37.24 12.12 -1.25
N ILE A 854 38.14 12.96 -1.77
CA ILE A 854 38.74 12.78 -3.11
C ILE A 854 39.49 11.45 -3.17
N ALA A 855 40.35 11.17 -2.20
CA ALA A 855 41.16 9.95 -2.16
C ALA A 855 40.30 8.68 -2.11
N ILE A 856 39.20 8.68 -1.34
CA ILE A 856 38.25 7.55 -1.32
C ILE A 856 37.56 7.41 -2.69
N SER A 857 37.12 8.51 -3.31
CA SER A 857 36.46 8.52 -4.63
C SER A 857 37.39 8.14 -5.81
N GLU A 858 38.70 8.30 -5.65
CA GLU A 858 39.71 7.85 -6.62
C GLU A 858 39.87 6.32 -6.63
N GLY A 859 39.48 5.67 -5.53
CA GLY A 859 39.57 4.22 -5.35
C GLY A 859 40.97 3.76 -4.93
N THR A 860 41.10 2.48 -4.59
CA THR A 860 42.38 1.88 -4.20
C THR A 860 42.48 0.42 -4.64
N LEU A 861 43.68 -0.14 -4.55
CA LEU A 861 43.92 -1.56 -4.84
C LEU A 861 43.44 -2.43 -3.68
N VAL A 862 42.41 -3.23 -3.93
CA VAL A 862 41.90 -4.25 -3.00
C VAL A 862 42.11 -5.62 -3.64
N GLU A 863 42.93 -6.47 -3.02
CA GLU A 863 43.28 -7.81 -3.55
C GLU A 863 43.85 -7.77 -4.99
N GLY A 864 44.66 -6.74 -5.29
CA GLY A 864 45.31 -6.58 -6.60
C GLY A 864 44.42 -6.03 -7.72
N ILE A 865 43.16 -5.67 -7.41
CA ILE A 865 42.24 -5.06 -8.37
C ILE A 865 41.89 -3.65 -7.88
N HIS A 866 41.90 -2.69 -8.80
CA HIS A 866 41.57 -1.30 -8.46
C HIS A 866 40.06 -1.15 -8.30
N CYS A 867 39.62 -0.91 -7.06
CA CYS A 867 38.22 -0.76 -6.70
C CYS A 867 37.89 0.71 -6.50
N THR A 868 36.86 1.17 -7.20
CA THR A 868 36.40 2.56 -7.16
C THR A 868 34.96 2.61 -6.65
N PRO A 869 34.66 3.37 -5.58
CA PRO A 869 33.29 3.53 -5.12
C PRO A 869 32.48 4.40 -6.09
N ASP A 870 31.17 4.15 -6.14
CA ASP A 870 30.25 4.92 -6.98
C ASP A 870 29.98 6.30 -6.38
N SER A 871 29.98 6.39 -5.04
CA SER A 871 29.76 7.64 -4.33
C SER A 871 30.35 7.63 -2.93
N VAL A 872 30.86 8.79 -2.53
CA VAL A 872 31.36 9.06 -1.18
C VAL A 872 30.78 10.38 -0.71
N GLU A 873 30.10 10.36 0.44
CA GLU A 873 29.46 11.53 1.01
C GLU A 873 29.77 11.65 2.51
N LEU A 874 30.09 12.86 2.95
CA LEU A 874 30.17 13.18 4.37
C LEU A 874 28.77 13.49 4.91
N LEU A 875 28.28 12.67 5.84
CA LEU A 875 26.98 12.86 6.45
C LEU A 875 27.01 14.01 7.47
N PRO A 876 25.91 14.76 7.64
CA PRO A 876 25.84 15.85 8.60
C PRO A 876 26.03 15.36 10.04
N SER A 877 26.73 16.18 10.84
CA SER A 877 26.97 15.91 12.25
C SER A 877 25.64 15.82 13.00
N GLN A 878 25.45 14.75 13.77
CA GLN A 878 24.27 14.59 14.62
C GLN A 878 24.63 15.07 16.05
N PRO A 879 23.71 15.72 16.78
CA PRO A 879 23.99 16.30 18.10
C PRO A 879 24.35 15.27 19.17
N ASP A 880 23.98 14.00 18.97
CA ASP A 880 24.24 12.86 19.84
C ASP A 880 25.55 12.11 19.51
N MET A 881 26.22 12.44 18.40
CA MET A 881 27.35 11.67 17.90
C MET A 881 28.50 12.57 17.43
N THR A 882 29.56 12.62 18.22
CA THR A 882 30.75 13.47 17.99
C THR A 882 31.65 13.01 16.84
N ARG A 883 31.36 11.86 16.22
CA ARG A 883 32.22 11.21 15.22
C ARG A 883 31.68 11.41 13.81
N ASN A 884 32.60 11.67 12.88
CA ASN A 884 32.27 11.83 11.48
C ASN A 884 31.79 10.52 10.85
N ARG A 885 30.82 10.62 9.93
CA ARG A 885 30.24 9.47 9.24
C ARG A 885 30.31 9.67 7.74
N LEU A 886 30.76 8.63 7.03
CA LEU A 886 30.84 8.60 5.59
C LEU A 886 29.84 7.60 5.02
N ARG A 887 29.03 8.04 4.08
CA ARG A 887 28.22 7.16 3.23
C ARG A 887 29.05 6.77 2.02
N ILE A 888 29.30 5.47 1.85
CA ILE A 888 30.11 4.90 0.77
C ILE A 888 29.27 3.86 0.04
N VAL A 889 29.11 4.03 -1.27
CA VAL A 889 28.35 3.10 -2.12
C VAL A 889 29.31 2.38 -3.06
N VAL A 890 29.23 1.05 -3.08
CA VAL A 890 30.05 0.17 -3.92
C VAL A 890 29.19 -0.87 -4.64
N HIS A 891 29.49 -1.16 -5.91
CA HIS A 891 28.87 -2.27 -6.64
C HIS A 891 29.56 -3.62 -6.41
N GLU A 892 30.82 -3.60 -5.96
CA GLU A 892 31.57 -4.80 -5.61
C GLU A 892 31.33 -5.18 -4.13
N GLY A 893 31.93 -6.27 -3.70
CA GLY A 893 31.78 -6.81 -2.35
C GLY A 893 33.01 -7.62 -1.97
N ARG A 894 34.19 -7.06 -2.24
CA ARG A 894 35.47 -7.70 -1.92
C ARG A 894 35.75 -7.69 -0.43
N ASN A 895 36.70 -8.52 -0.02
CA ASN A 895 37.03 -8.63 1.39
C ASN A 895 37.54 -7.27 1.92
N HIS A 896 36.89 -6.75 2.96
CA HIS A 896 37.22 -5.48 3.60
C HIS A 896 37.31 -4.24 2.66
N GLU A 897 36.63 -4.26 1.52
CA GLU A 897 36.72 -3.23 0.48
C GLU A 897 36.57 -1.78 1.01
N VAL A 898 35.50 -1.52 1.77
CA VAL A 898 35.23 -0.20 2.35
C VAL A 898 36.28 0.20 3.39
N ARG A 899 36.82 -0.76 4.14
CA ARG A 899 37.85 -0.49 5.15
C ARG A 899 39.16 -0.08 4.48
N GLU A 900 39.55 -0.77 3.40
CA GLU A 900 40.76 -0.43 2.65
C GLU A 900 40.64 0.90 1.92
N LEU A 901 39.47 1.22 1.35
CA LEU A 901 39.19 2.53 0.75
C LEU A 901 39.38 3.68 1.77
N VAL A 902 38.82 3.53 2.96
CA VAL A 902 38.94 4.52 4.04
C VAL A 902 40.40 4.62 4.54
N LYS A 903 41.06 3.48 4.73
CA LYS A 903 42.45 3.41 5.20
C LYS A 903 43.42 4.04 4.21
N HIS A 904 43.20 3.84 2.91
CA HIS A 904 44.01 4.45 1.85
C HIS A 904 43.96 5.99 1.90
N ALA A 905 42.82 6.55 2.28
CA ALA A 905 42.66 7.99 2.48
C ALA A 905 43.28 8.53 3.78
N GLY A 906 44.01 7.70 4.53
CA GLY A 906 44.64 8.08 5.79
C GLY A 906 43.67 8.20 6.97
N LEU A 907 42.46 7.64 6.83
CA LEU A 907 41.42 7.68 7.86
C LEU A 907 41.34 6.35 8.60
N GLN A 908 41.00 6.41 9.89
CA GLN A 908 40.83 5.22 10.73
C GLN A 908 39.35 4.84 10.84
N TYR A 909 39.06 3.59 10.49
CA TYR A 909 37.74 2.97 10.58
C TYR A 909 37.52 2.37 11.98
N ILE A 910 36.36 2.65 12.61
CA ILE A 910 36.01 2.18 13.97
C ILE A 910 35.09 0.94 13.93
#